data_AF-A0A4R6L3U4-F1
#
_entry.id   AF-A0A4R6L3U4-F1
#
_cell.length_a   1.000
_cell.length_b   1.000
_cell.length_c   1.000
_cell.angle_alpha   90.00
_cell.angle_beta   90.00
_cell.angle_gamma   90.00
#
_symmetry.space_group_name_H-M   'P 1'
#
loop_
_entity.id
_entity.type
_entity.pdbx_description
1 polymer ?
#
loop_
_entity_poly.entity_id
_entity_poly.type
_entity_poly.pdbx_seq_one_letter_code
_entity_poly.pdbx_strand_id
1 'polypeptide(L)'
;MSSLRRAAALTTAAVLALGAATVIPSAAAPPTGSTAIKTSSVTLITGDVVELTDAGAGKKAATVRPAAGREGVSFHTIEADGGLRVLPSDAVPFVSSGVLDVDLFDVDELIADGYGDAASLPLIVKDTPGIRSAQNLAGTTTTRQLPSIGGRALTAAKDQLPQLWKSLKPGVGTRSLNSGVTKIWLDGKVRPVLDKSVPQIGAPDAWKAGYEGSGVQVAVLDTGVDATHPDLDGKVKESQDFSGSPSGTEDHFGHGTHVAATIAGTGAGAGGTRKGVAPKADLLVGKVLGDDGYGYDSWIIAGMEWAASEGAKVVNMSLGGEATDGTDPLSQAVNDITAQTGTLFVVAAGNEGQDETVGTPGAAASALTVGAVDREDKLADFSSRGPRLGDAGLKPEITAPGVGIIAARATGTVMGDPVDELYTAASGTSMATPHVAGAAALLAQQHPDWKADQLKNALVSTAKTQPEQTVYAQGAGRVDLTRAVAQKVTASGVADFGVQTAEAGTRTITYRNDSGSAVTLNLSVQVTNLDDKQPETDGFGLPATVTVPANGTADVPLTLDPAKLGRGQYSGWIVATGPDGVVTHTAVGALRSGPKHKVTLRAVGLDGQPTGVPVISLYGDNSRSDVLAWIPNGATYTAEVEEGTYLLHSLVENSDPQDEQASLFTDPNVVVDKDTEIVIDARKAVPIKIETPKPSEQQAVLSYYVHREYGNGRSISHGVMHFSTVKQVNVTPTKPVKDGSFEFSSRWQLVAPMVQASIPGVTGPLDINLLHQSPSYEGKRRFPLVYADSSLQGVKGALAVLDSSEDGWGNGSEQDQIAAAAKAGAAAVILVRPADWSAWTVWRPVGDREPIPAMVTTYKDGQKLIARARQGHASIDLTLTTSSPYLYDVQQVSTGFIPAQIVYKVTAANSARITTRYADNGGFNWAKEQRFGWRPWQEYSWNDSQRFVETPKVREEWVTSGDSLWQHRVHHLYTWDTMNPLAGGMTSVPRSYRTGSSDETWFGPVVRPAAAPGIQSTRTGDRLSLRIPSFVDAAGHYTIGEATKASATLSRNGQVVAELPDAWEDVITSSDNAAYKLDLSTERIDSEGEWNWGTRTQTSWEFHSAKQADDKATPLALQQVDYKVPVDLTGRVSARTHVVGFESLRATGLQAWSSFDEGKTWQRLVVLGASGHYLAVVPNAHDTVSLKVAATGPNGTKVTQTVIRAYGVK
;
A
#
# COMPACT_ATOMS: atom_id res chain seq x y z
N MET A 1 -35.86 80.14 -4.23
CA MET A 1 -35.10 81.09 -3.38
C MET A 1 -35.19 80.60 -1.94
N SER A 2 -34.17 80.61 -1.10
CA SER A 2 -32.74 80.89 -1.34
C SER A 2 -31.88 80.46 -0.13
N SER A 3 -30.88 79.61 -0.37
CA SER A 3 -29.59 79.48 0.35
C SER A 3 -29.52 79.19 1.87
N LEU A 4 -28.52 78.37 2.23
CA LEU A 4 -27.82 78.31 3.54
C LEU A 4 -28.59 77.83 4.78
N ARG A 5 -28.58 76.50 5.02
CA ARG A 5 -28.12 75.86 6.28
C ARG A 5 -28.19 74.32 6.20
N ARG A 6 -27.53 73.66 7.17
CA ARG A 6 -27.47 72.21 7.46
C ARG A 6 -26.57 71.36 6.55
N ALA A 7 -25.29 71.29 6.93
CA ALA A 7 -24.63 70.00 7.06
C ALA A 7 -25.12 69.28 8.35
N ALA A 8 -24.68 68.03 8.55
CA ALA A 8 -24.97 67.13 9.68
C ALA A 8 -26.42 66.58 9.79
N ALA A 9 -26.60 65.32 9.36
CA ALA A 9 -27.23 64.24 10.14
C ALA A 9 -27.42 62.97 9.27
N LEU A 10 -26.64 61.90 9.53
CA LEU A 10 -27.03 60.48 9.33
C LEU A 10 -25.87 59.53 9.73
N THR A 11 -25.64 59.39 11.04
CA THR A 11 -24.62 58.51 11.62
C THR A 11 -25.20 57.63 12.73
N THR A 12 -26.24 56.84 12.41
CA THR A 12 -26.85 55.85 13.32
C THR A 12 -27.57 54.75 12.53
N ALA A 13 -26.82 53.75 12.07
CA ALA A 13 -27.35 52.50 11.47
C ALA A 13 -26.27 51.38 11.46
N ALA A 14 -25.54 51.19 12.57
CA ALA A 14 -24.32 50.37 12.58
C ALA A 14 -24.16 49.45 13.83
N VAL A 15 -25.25 49.16 14.55
CA VAL A 15 -25.27 48.16 15.64
C VAL A 15 -26.61 47.43 15.64
N LEU A 16 -26.63 46.18 15.17
CA LEU A 16 -27.55 45.05 15.51
C LEU A 16 -27.53 43.97 14.40
N ALA A 17 -26.40 43.27 14.28
CA ALA A 17 -26.27 42.05 13.48
C ALA A 17 -25.23 41.11 14.14
N LEU A 18 -25.42 40.86 15.45
CA LEU A 18 -24.54 40.01 16.25
C LEU A 18 -24.83 38.53 15.99
N GLY A 19 -23.77 37.75 15.74
CA GLY A 19 -23.73 36.36 16.21
C GLY A 19 -24.45 35.30 15.39
N ALA A 20 -24.80 35.53 14.12
CA ALA A 20 -25.05 34.44 13.17
C ALA A 20 -23.73 33.76 12.80
N ALA A 21 -23.15 33.02 13.74
CA ALA A 21 -21.96 32.21 13.48
C ALA A 21 -22.36 31.06 12.54
N THR A 22 -21.99 31.17 11.27
CA THR A 22 -21.96 30.02 10.37
C THR A 22 -21.08 28.97 11.03
N VAL A 23 -21.67 27.82 11.38
CA VAL A 23 -20.92 26.67 11.89
C VAL A 23 -20.12 26.11 10.72
N ILE A 24 -18.93 26.67 10.51
CA ILE A 24 -17.90 26.06 9.69
C ILE A 24 -17.67 24.68 10.31
N PRO A 25 -17.78 23.58 9.54
CA PRO A 25 -17.36 22.27 10.04
C PRO A 25 -15.93 22.42 10.55
N SER A 26 -15.67 21.97 11.80
CA SER A 26 -14.29 21.90 12.26
C SER A 26 -13.51 21.12 11.21
N ALA A 27 -12.32 21.61 10.84
CA ALA A 27 -11.35 20.76 10.16
C ALA A 27 -11.27 19.47 10.98
N ALA A 28 -11.42 18.32 10.32
CA ALA A 28 -11.40 17.03 11.00
C ALA A 28 -10.09 16.94 11.80
N ALA A 29 -10.17 16.53 13.06
CA ALA A 29 -8.96 16.25 13.81
C ALA A 29 -8.19 15.14 13.05
N PRO A 30 -6.88 15.31 12.77
CA PRO A 30 -6.13 14.29 12.06
C PRO A 30 -6.20 12.98 12.85
N PRO A 31 -6.39 11.82 12.18
CA PRO A 31 -6.55 10.54 12.85
C PRO A 31 -5.31 10.22 13.71
N THR A 32 -5.54 9.91 14.98
CA THR A 32 -4.47 9.68 15.96
C THR A 32 -3.96 8.25 15.87
N GLY A 33 -3.05 7.97 14.93
CA GLY A 33 -2.44 6.65 14.80
C GLY A 33 -1.12 6.62 14.02
N SER A 34 -0.06 6.17 14.70
CA SER A 34 1.18 5.60 14.13
C SER A 34 2.04 6.53 13.21
N THR A 35 3.29 6.21 12.83
CA THR A 35 4.29 5.30 13.43
C THR A 35 5.63 6.06 13.56
N ALA A 36 6.79 5.39 13.59
CA ALA A 36 8.00 5.97 12.99
C ALA A 36 7.82 6.09 11.45
N ILE A 37 8.72 6.78 10.75
CA ILE A 37 8.73 6.72 9.28
C ILE A 37 9.17 5.30 8.88
N LYS A 38 8.19 4.39 8.76
CA LYS A 38 8.43 3.02 8.34
C LYS A 38 8.53 3.01 6.82
N THR A 39 9.73 2.71 6.35
CA THR A 39 9.96 2.32 4.96
C THR A 39 9.89 0.80 4.89
N SER A 40 9.18 0.27 3.91
CA SER A 40 9.10 -1.16 3.59
C SER A 40 9.26 -1.35 2.09
N SER A 41 9.89 -2.45 1.67
CA SER A 41 10.21 -2.68 0.26
C SER A 41 9.91 -4.11 -0.16
N VAL A 42 9.53 -4.30 -1.42
CA VAL A 42 9.33 -5.61 -2.04
C VAL A 42 10.12 -5.70 -3.35
N THR A 43 10.68 -6.88 -3.64
CA THR A 43 11.26 -7.20 -4.95
C THR A 43 10.25 -8.03 -5.74
N LEU A 44 9.76 -7.47 -6.85
CA LEU A 44 8.82 -8.14 -7.75
C LEU A 44 9.53 -9.28 -8.49
N ILE A 45 8.76 -10.22 -9.06
CA ILE A 45 9.31 -11.37 -9.82
C ILE A 45 10.18 -10.95 -11.03
N THR A 46 10.03 -9.73 -11.51
CA THR A 46 10.86 -9.11 -12.57
C THR A 46 12.26 -8.68 -12.11
N GLY A 47 12.50 -8.65 -10.78
CA GLY A 47 13.69 -8.09 -10.14
C GLY A 47 13.62 -6.59 -9.85
N ASP A 48 12.52 -5.91 -10.24
CA ASP A 48 12.28 -4.52 -9.87
C ASP A 48 11.95 -4.40 -8.38
N VAL A 49 12.35 -3.30 -7.73
CA VAL A 49 12.08 -3.06 -6.31
C VAL A 49 11.10 -1.91 -6.15
N VAL A 50 10.01 -2.17 -5.44
CA VAL A 50 9.07 -1.13 -4.96
C VAL A 50 9.39 -0.80 -3.52
N GLU A 51 9.45 0.49 -3.21
CA GLU A 51 9.62 1.03 -1.85
C GLU A 51 8.38 1.85 -1.47
N LEU A 52 7.76 1.52 -0.34
CA LEU A 52 6.71 2.29 0.31
C LEU A 52 7.29 2.99 1.55
N THR A 53 7.13 4.31 1.62
CA THR A 53 7.47 5.11 2.80
C THR A 53 6.23 5.84 3.32
N ASP A 54 5.93 5.71 4.61
CA ASP A 54 4.89 6.49 5.29
C ASP A 54 5.19 8.00 5.20
N ALA A 55 4.25 8.79 4.67
CA ALA A 55 4.36 10.25 4.60
C ALA A 55 3.58 10.97 5.71
N GLY A 56 2.83 10.22 6.52
CA GLY A 56 1.94 10.69 7.59
C GLY A 56 0.49 10.89 7.13
N ALA A 57 -0.43 10.88 8.11
CA ALA A 57 -1.85 11.16 7.92
C ALA A 57 -2.58 10.25 6.90
N GLY A 58 -2.19 8.97 6.81
CA GLY A 58 -2.82 8.00 5.90
C GLY A 58 -2.46 8.23 4.43
N LYS A 59 -1.26 8.77 4.16
CA LYS A 59 -0.71 8.93 2.82
C LYS A 59 0.65 8.25 2.74
N LYS A 60 0.87 7.49 1.67
CA LYS A 60 2.12 6.77 1.38
C LYS A 60 2.85 7.44 0.22
N ALA A 61 4.18 7.40 0.24
CA ALA A 61 5.01 7.69 -0.92
C ALA A 61 5.54 6.37 -1.48
N ALA A 62 5.21 6.07 -2.72
CA ALA A 62 5.58 4.83 -3.41
C ALA A 62 6.60 5.13 -4.50
N THR A 63 7.64 4.31 -4.64
CA THR A 63 8.75 4.55 -5.57
C THR A 63 9.28 3.24 -6.13
N VAL A 64 9.63 3.22 -7.42
CA VAL A 64 10.22 2.05 -8.09
C VAL A 64 11.66 2.31 -8.49
N ARG A 65 12.50 1.35 -8.14
CA ARG A 65 13.84 1.17 -8.68
C ARG A 65 13.82 -0.01 -9.67
N PRO A 66 13.90 0.24 -10.99
CA PRO A 66 14.01 -0.82 -11.98
C PRO A 66 15.25 -1.68 -11.73
N ALA A 67 15.21 -2.97 -12.10
CA ALA A 67 16.43 -3.77 -12.16
C ALA A 67 17.34 -3.28 -13.30
N ALA A 68 18.65 -3.55 -13.21
CA ALA A 68 19.62 -3.10 -14.20
C ALA A 68 19.25 -3.54 -15.63
N GLY A 69 19.15 -2.60 -16.56
CA GLY A 69 18.69 -2.84 -17.93
C GLY A 69 17.16 -2.83 -18.12
N ARG A 70 16.40 -2.33 -17.12
CA ARG A 70 14.94 -2.13 -17.17
C ARG A 70 14.54 -0.65 -17.03
N GLU A 71 15.49 0.28 -17.14
CA GLU A 71 15.27 1.73 -16.98
C GLU A 71 14.40 2.33 -18.09
N GLY A 72 14.23 1.62 -19.22
CA GLY A 72 13.28 1.94 -20.29
C GLY A 72 11.91 1.27 -20.17
N VAL A 73 11.59 0.60 -19.05
CA VAL A 73 10.27 -0.01 -18.81
C VAL A 73 9.34 1.02 -18.17
N SER A 74 8.15 1.19 -18.73
CA SER A 74 7.05 1.95 -18.14
C SER A 74 6.39 1.18 -16.99
N PHE A 75 6.07 1.88 -15.89
CA PHE A 75 5.45 1.30 -14.71
C PHE A 75 4.05 1.89 -14.51
N HIS A 76 3.09 1.00 -14.28
CA HIS A 76 1.69 1.31 -14.09
C HIS A 76 1.29 1.02 -12.64
N THR A 77 0.61 1.96 -12.00
CA THR A 77 -0.04 1.74 -10.70
C THR A 77 -1.54 1.59 -10.90
N ILE A 78 -2.12 0.62 -10.20
CA ILE A 78 -3.57 0.42 -10.15
C ILE A 78 -3.97 0.35 -8.68
N GLU A 79 -4.81 1.31 -8.27
CA GLU A 79 -5.55 1.31 -7.00
C GLU A 79 -7.02 1.09 -7.38
N ALA A 80 -7.55 -0.13 -7.21
CA ALA A 80 -8.90 -0.50 -7.63
C ALA A 80 -9.64 -1.10 -6.44
N ASP A 81 -10.59 -0.33 -5.90
CA ASP A 81 -11.33 -0.61 -4.65
C ASP A 81 -10.46 -0.74 -3.38
N GLY A 82 -9.13 -0.68 -3.51
CA GLY A 82 -8.13 -0.68 -2.45
C GLY A 82 -6.77 -1.12 -2.99
N GLY A 83 -5.75 -1.12 -2.11
CA GLY A 83 -4.40 -1.66 -2.39
C GLY A 83 -3.59 -0.93 -3.46
N LEU A 84 -2.30 -1.24 -3.55
CA LEU A 84 -1.42 -0.78 -4.62
C LEU A 84 -0.83 -1.96 -5.42
N ARG A 85 -1.30 -2.11 -6.66
CA ARG A 85 -0.68 -3.02 -7.65
C ARG A 85 0.32 -2.25 -8.51
N VAL A 86 1.54 -2.79 -8.65
CA VAL A 86 2.63 -2.19 -9.44
C VAL A 86 3.00 -3.12 -10.59
N LEU A 87 2.58 -2.74 -11.79
CA LEU A 87 2.70 -3.55 -13.00
C LEU A 87 3.77 -2.97 -13.93
N PRO A 88 4.93 -3.64 -14.11
CA PRO A 88 5.87 -3.34 -15.18
C PRO A 88 5.21 -3.67 -16.54
N SER A 89 5.34 -2.78 -17.52
CA SER A 89 4.65 -2.92 -18.81
C SER A 89 5.03 -4.18 -19.60
N ASP A 90 6.20 -4.76 -19.36
CA ASP A 90 6.63 -6.03 -19.96
C ASP A 90 6.21 -7.29 -19.20
N ALA A 91 5.57 -7.16 -18.03
CA ALA A 91 4.96 -8.26 -17.28
C ALA A 91 3.46 -8.43 -17.57
N VAL A 92 2.75 -7.34 -17.89
CA VAL A 92 1.31 -7.33 -18.20
C VAL A 92 0.87 -8.39 -19.22
N PRO A 93 1.62 -8.71 -20.31
CA PRO A 93 1.27 -9.80 -21.22
C PRO A 93 1.10 -11.18 -20.58
N PHE A 94 1.77 -11.45 -19.46
CA PHE A 94 1.72 -12.74 -18.76
C PHE A 94 0.70 -12.75 -17.61
N VAL A 95 0.47 -11.60 -16.96
CA VAL A 95 -0.61 -11.43 -15.99
C VAL A 95 -1.97 -11.50 -16.69
N SER A 96 -2.17 -10.73 -17.77
CA SER A 96 -3.43 -10.68 -18.54
C SER A 96 -3.72 -11.93 -19.39
N SER A 97 -2.76 -12.85 -19.55
CA SER A 97 -2.99 -14.19 -20.09
C SER A 97 -3.14 -15.27 -19.00
N GLY A 98 -3.11 -14.88 -17.73
CA GLY A 98 -3.23 -15.77 -16.58
C GLY A 98 -2.01 -16.67 -16.32
N VAL A 99 -0.89 -16.44 -17.01
CA VAL A 99 0.33 -17.27 -16.95
C VAL A 99 1.21 -16.93 -15.74
N LEU A 100 1.17 -15.68 -15.28
CA LEU A 100 1.59 -15.28 -13.93
C LEU A 100 0.34 -15.07 -13.05
N ASP A 101 0.50 -15.03 -11.74
CA ASP A 101 -0.46 -14.36 -10.85
C ASP A 101 -0.32 -12.84 -10.92
N VAL A 102 -1.39 -12.15 -10.52
CA VAL A 102 -1.40 -10.70 -10.31
C VAL A 102 -0.84 -10.33 -8.94
N ASP A 103 -0.92 -11.23 -7.97
CA ASP A 103 -0.56 -11.00 -6.56
C ASP A 103 0.98 -10.98 -6.37
N LEU A 104 1.72 -11.54 -7.34
CA LEU A 104 3.16 -11.31 -7.57
C LEU A 104 3.52 -9.83 -7.84
N PHE A 105 2.52 -8.95 -7.95
CA PHE A 105 2.61 -7.51 -8.20
C PHE A 105 1.76 -6.67 -7.24
N ASP A 106 1.12 -7.26 -6.22
CA ASP A 106 0.40 -6.53 -5.17
C ASP A 106 1.35 -6.16 -4.03
N VAL A 107 1.56 -4.86 -3.84
CA VAL A 107 2.68 -4.36 -3.01
C VAL A 107 2.32 -4.29 -1.53
N ASP A 108 1.07 -3.99 -1.19
CA ASP A 108 0.65 -3.96 0.21
C ASP A 108 0.53 -5.39 0.76
N GLU A 109 0.02 -6.33 -0.02
CA GLU A 109 -0.14 -7.74 0.34
C GLU A 109 1.22 -8.44 0.54
N LEU A 110 2.14 -8.34 -0.43
CA LEU A 110 3.49 -8.89 -0.31
C LEU A 110 4.30 -8.26 0.85
N ILE A 111 3.95 -7.06 1.29
CA ILE A 111 4.54 -6.43 2.49
C ILE A 111 3.83 -6.90 3.78
N ALA A 112 2.51 -7.05 3.78
CA ALA A 112 1.71 -7.51 4.92
C ALA A 112 2.10 -8.92 5.36
N ASP A 113 2.35 -9.82 4.40
CA ASP A 113 2.78 -11.20 4.67
C ASP A 113 4.31 -11.33 4.83
N GLY A 114 5.05 -10.21 4.82
CA GLY A 114 6.49 -10.19 5.04
C GLY A 114 7.32 -10.85 3.93
N TYR A 115 6.76 -11.03 2.72
CA TYR A 115 7.59 -11.34 1.55
C TYR A 115 8.52 -10.18 1.20
N GLY A 116 8.19 -8.94 1.59
CA GLY A 116 9.05 -7.76 1.47
C GLY A 116 10.47 -7.94 2.03
N ASP A 117 10.60 -8.44 3.27
CA ASP A 117 11.89 -8.61 3.95
C ASP A 117 12.55 -9.99 3.74
N ALA A 118 11.82 -10.96 3.16
CA ALA A 118 12.33 -12.33 2.94
C ALA A 118 13.53 -12.39 1.97
N ALA A 119 14.42 -13.38 2.13
CA ALA A 119 15.59 -13.56 1.23
C ALA A 119 15.23 -14.14 -0.17
N SER A 120 14.07 -14.79 -0.28
CA SER A 120 13.58 -15.45 -1.49
C SER A 120 12.07 -15.24 -1.66
N LEU A 121 11.60 -15.32 -2.90
CA LEU A 121 10.19 -15.41 -3.25
C LEU A 121 9.84 -16.89 -3.52
N PRO A 122 8.94 -17.52 -2.76
CA PRO A 122 8.50 -18.89 -3.02
C PRO A 122 7.39 -18.88 -4.09
N LEU A 123 7.37 -19.89 -4.96
CA LEU A 123 6.54 -19.95 -6.17
C LEU A 123 6.05 -21.37 -6.45
N ILE A 124 4.79 -21.52 -6.86
CA ILE A 124 4.27 -22.79 -7.41
C ILE A 124 4.29 -22.72 -8.94
N VAL A 125 4.74 -23.78 -9.61
CA VAL A 125 4.89 -23.83 -11.07
C VAL A 125 4.23 -25.07 -11.66
N LYS A 126 3.44 -24.88 -12.73
CA LYS A 126 2.81 -25.97 -13.51
C LYS A 126 3.54 -26.18 -14.83
N ASP A 127 4.19 -27.32 -14.98
CA ASP A 127 4.95 -27.69 -16.20
C ASP A 127 4.00 -28.25 -17.29
N THR A 128 4.42 -28.22 -18.56
CA THR A 128 3.62 -28.71 -19.71
C THR A 128 3.52 -30.24 -19.71
N PRO A 129 2.30 -30.83 -19.78
CA PRO A 129 2.12 -32.28 -19.82
C PRO A 129 2.91 -32.97 -20.94
N GLY A 130 3.63 -34.05 -20.58
CA GLY A 130 4.43 -34.86 -21.50
C GLY A 130 5.83 -34.34 -21.81
N ILE A 131 6.14 -33.06 -21.50
CA ILE A 131 7.53 -32.56 -21.51
C ILE A 131 8.18 -32.96 -20.18
N ARG A 132 9.30 -33.69 -20.23
CA ARG A 132 10.04 -34.02 -18.99
C ARG A 132 10.62 -32.75 -18.37
N SER A 133 10.42 -32.58 -17.07
CA SER A 133 11.01 -31.53 -16.24
C SER A 133 12.55 -31.60 -16.28
N ALA A 134 13.15 -30.81 -17.19
CA ALA A 134 14.58 -30.88 -17.50
C ALA A 134 15.25 -29.50 -17.70
N GLN A 135 14.50 -28.39 -17.64
CA GLN A 135 15.07 -27.05 -17.53
C GLN A 135 14.88 -26.53 -16.10
N ASN A 136 16.00 -26.36 -15.39
CA ASN A 136 16.02 -25.59 -14.16
C ASN A 136 15.77 -24.12 -14.52
N LEU A 137 14.76 -23.48 -13.93
CA LEU A 137 14.55 -22.05 -14.07
C LEU A 137 15.71 -21.32 -13.37
N ALA A 138 16.30 -20.33 -14.02
CA ALA A 138 17.50 -19.66 -13.51
C ALA A 138 17.21 -19.01 -12.14
N GLY A 139 18.12 -19.16 -11.18
CA GLY A 139 17.95 -18.62 -9.82
C GLY A 139 16.94 -19.34 -8.92
N THR A 140 16.40 -20.49 -9.34
CA THR A 140 15.41 -21.27 -8.55
C THR A 140 15.97 -22.56 -7.96
N THR A 141 15.47 -22.95 -6.80
CA THR A 141 15.62 -24.29 -6.21
C THR A 141 14.24 -24.95 -6.13
N THR A 142 14.10 -26.19 -6.58
CA THR A 142 12.84 -26.95 -6.41
C THR A 142 12.77 -27.51 -4.98
N THR A 143 11.75 -27.12 -4.22
CA THR A 143 11.55 -27.54 -2.83
C THR A 143 10.72 -28.82 -2.72
N ARG A 144 9.67 -28.98 -3.53
CA ARG A 144 8.84 -30.20 -3.57
C ARG A 144 8.16 -30.42 -4.93
N GLN A 145 7.88 -31.68 -5.26
CA GLN A 145 7.00 -32.06 -6.39
C GLN A 145 5.54 -32.08 -5.94
N LEU A 146 4.62 -31.70 -6.82
CA LEU A 146 3.17 -31.61 -6.55
C LEU A 146 2.38 -32.44 -7.59
N PRO A 147 2.34 -33.79 -7.45
CA PRO A 147 1.81 -34.67 -8.48
C PRO A 147 0.31 -34.46 -8.78
N SER A 148 -0.47 -34.08 -7.76
CA SER A 148 -1.92 -33.82 -7.86
C SER A 148 -2.28 -32.75 -8.90
N ILE A 149 -1.42 -31.75 -9.09
CA ILE A 149 -1.63 -30.65 -10.05
C ILE A 149 -0.69 -30.70 -11.27
N GLY A 150 0.20 -31.69 -11.35
CA GLY A 150 1.26 -31.76 -12.37
C GLY A 150 2.29 -30.64 -12.27
N GLY A 151 2.62 -30.21 -11.04
CA GLY A 151 3.48 -29.05 -10.78
C GLY A 151 4.56 -29.31 -9.73
N ARG A 152 5.21 -28.23 -9.29
CA ARG A 152 6.27 -28.22 -8.27
C ARG A 152 6.36 -26.88 -7.55
N ALA A 153 6.71 -26.93 -6.26
CA ALA A 153 7.04 -25.75 -5.47
C ALA A 153 8.53 -25.42 -5.62
N LEU A 154 8.84 -24.12 -5.68
CA LEU A 154 10.16 -23.54 -5.93
C LEU A 154 10.44 -22.41 -4.93
N THR A 155 11.72 -22.12 -4.69
CA THR A 155 12.17 -20.85 -4.13
C THR A 155 13.07 -20.13 -5.12
N ALA A 156 12.81 -18.84 -5.36
CA ALA A 156 13.62 -17.96 -6.20
C ALA A 156 14.39 -16.95 -5.32
N ALA A 157 15.71 -16.93 -5.40
CA ALA A 157 16.52 -15.99 -4.63
C ALA A 157 16.36 -14.56 -5.19
N LYS A 158 16.15 -13.55 -4.32
CA LYS A 158 15.78 -12.19 -4.78
C LYS A 158 16.84 -11.51 -5.65
N ASP A 159 18.12 -11.73 -5.35
CA ASP A 159 19.26 -11.26 -6.14
C ASP A 159 19.34 -11.92 -7.53
N GLN A 160 18.72 -13.09 -7.70
CA GLN A 160 18.66 -13.84 -8.96
C GLN A 160 17.35 -13.62 -9.74
N LEU A 161 16.35 -12.90 -9.19
CA LEU A 161 15.09 -12.61 -9.90
C LEU A 161 15.27 -11.94 -11.28
N PRO A 162 16.23 -11.01 -11.50
CA PRO A 162 16.52 -10.51 -12.86
C PRO A 162 16.98 -11.61 -13.84
N GLN A 163 17.66 -12.66 -13.36
CA GLN A 163 18.04 -13.81 -14.18
C GLN A 163 16.88 -14.76 -14.41
N LEU A 164 16.05 -15.01 -13.38
CA LEU A 164 14.80 -15.75 -13.52
C LEU A 164 13.92 -15.11 -14.59
N TRP A 165 13.64 -13.81 -14.48
CA TRP A 165 12.84 -13.04 -15.44
C TRP A 165 13.40 -13.14 -16.86
N LYS A 166 14.72 -13.01 -17.03
CA LYS A 166 15.40 -13.17 -18.32
C LYS A 166 15.31 -14.60 -18.88
N SER A 167 15.21 -15.63 -18.03
CA SER A 167 15.00 -17.02 -18.47
C SER A 167 13.54 -17.37 -18.77
N LEU A 168 12.60 -16.70 -18.11
CA LEU A 168 11.16 -16.81 -18.35
C LEU A 168 10.74 -16.12 -19.65
N LYS A 169 11.36 -14.96 -19.96
CA LYS A 169 11.03 -14.13 -21.12
C LYS A 169 11.08 -14.89 -22.45
N PRO A 170 9.95 -14.94 -23.18
CA PRO A 170 9.92 -15.32 -24.58
C PRO A 170 10.19 -14.11 -25.49
N GLY A 171 10.16 -14.33 -26.81
CA GLY A 171 10.33 -13.26 -27.80
C GLY A 171 9.22 -12.20 -27.75
N VAL A 172 9.55 -10.96 -28.13
CA VAL A 172 8.62 -9.82 -28.13
C VAL A 172 7.31 -10.15 -28.86
N GLY A 173 6.18 -9.95 -28.18
CA GLY A 173 4.83 -10.16 -28.75
C GLY A 173 4.24 -11.57 -28.61
N THR A 174 4.90 -12.49 -27.90
CA THR A 174 4.40 -13.86 -27.68
C THR A 174 3.57 -14.01 -26.38
N ARG A 175 2.83 -15.12 -26.25
CA ARG A 175 1.86 -15.37 -25.15
C ARG A 175 2.27 -16.49 -24.17
N SER A 176 3.47 -17.03 -24.27
CA SER A 176 3.87 -18.27 -23.58
C SER A 176 5.33 -18.18 -23.12
N LEU A 177 5.60 -18.54 -21.87
CA LEU A 177 6.94 -18.53 -21.29
C LEU A 177 7.90 -19.50 -22.02
N ASN A 178 9.17 -19.13 -22.09
CA ASN A 178 10.17 -19.82 -22.94
C ASN A 178 10.64 -21.19 -22.40
N SER A 179 10.07 -21.65 -21.28
CA SER A 179 10.63 -22.68 -20.39
C SER A 179 9.81 -23.98 -20.29
N GLY A 180 8.71 -24.11 -21.03
CA GLY A 180 7.77 -25.23 -20.90
C GLY A 180 6.84 -25.12 -19.68
N VAL A 181 6.83 -23.97 -18.99
CA VAL A 181 5.91 -23.62 -17.91
C VAL A 181 4.59 -23.09 -18.48
N THR A 182 3.47 -23.49 -17.88
CA THR A 182 2.11 -23.08 -18.26
C THR A 182 1.46 -22.07 -17.31
N LYS A 183 1.83 -22.10 -16.02
CA LYS A 183 1.38 -21.17 -14.98
C LYS A 183 2.45 -21.06 -13.88
N ILE A 184 2.60 -19.86 -13.33
CA ILE A 184 3.34 -19.57 -12.09
C ILE A 184 2.36 -18.88 -11.12
N TRP A 185 2.35 -19.34 -9.87
CA TRP A 185 1.65 -18.71 -8.75
C TRP A 185 2.62 -18.24 -7.67
N LEU A 186 2.17 -17.36 -6.78
CA LEU A 186 2.78 -17.17 -5.47
C LEU A 186 2.56 -18.45 -4.61
N ASP A 187 3.52 -18.77 -3.75
CA ASP A 187 3.39 -19.84 -2.74
C ASP A 187 3.04 -19.15 -1.40
N GLY A 188 1.72 -19.06 -1.15
CA GLY A 188 1.05 -18.18 -0.17
C GLY A 188 1.37 -18.44 1.31
N LYS A 189 0.76 -17.65 2.21
CA LYS A 189 1.02 -17.73 3.66
C LYS A 189 -0.27 -17.81 4.48
N VAL A 190 -0.18 -18.52 5.61
CA VAL A 190 -1.33 -18.93 6.43
C VAL A 190 -1.09 -18.56 7.90
N ARG A 191 -2.09 -18.03 8.62
CA ARG A 191 -1.94 -17.54 10.01
C ARG A 191 -3.21 -17.65 10.91
N PRO A 192 -3.07 -17.88 12.24
CA PRO A 192 -4.17 -17.87 13.21
C PRO A 192 -4.14 -16.68 14.22
N VAL A 193 -5.28 -16.32 14.84
CA VAL A 193 -5.42 -15.18 15.81
C VAL A 193 -6.26 -15.61 17.06
N LEU A 194 -6.80 -14.70 17.91
CA LEU A 194 -7.13 -14.87 19.38
C LEU A 194 -8.51 -14.39 20.06
N ASP A 195 -9.63 -15.21 20.20
CA ASP A 195 -10.66 -15.55 21.28
C ASP A 195 -12.14 -16.14 20.70
N LYS A 196 -13.41 -16.73 21.11
CA LYS A 196 -14.38 -17.50 22.13
C LYS A 196 -15.51 -18.37 21.52
N SER A 197 -16.15 -19.26 22.34
CA SER A 197 -17.38 -20.07 22.07
C SER A 197 -18.23 -20.77 23.21
N VAL A 198 -17.75 -21.83 23.89
CA VAL A 198 -18.44 -23.16 23.89
C VAL A 198 -19.92 -23.21 24.33
N PRO A 199 -20.37 -22.60 25.43
CA PRO A 199 -21.78 -22.67 25.83
C PRO A 199 -22.75 -22.06 24.80
N GLN A 200 -22.29 -21.11 23.99
CA GLN A 200 -23.06 -20.39 22.97
C GLN A 200 -23.59 -21.33 21.86
N ILE A 201 -22.88 -22.43 21.57
CA ILE A 201 -23.31 -23.39 20.54
C ILE A 201 -24.29 -24.46 21.05
N GLY A 202 -24.64 -24.48 22.34
CA GLY A 202 -25.57 -25.48 22.90
C GLY A 202 -24.93 -26.83 23.30
N ALA A 203 -23.60 -26.96 23.23
CA ALA A 203 -22.89 -28.20 23.59
C ALA A 203 -23.29 -28.79 24.97
N PRO A 204 -23.54 -28.01 26.04
CA PRO A 204 -24.00 -28.54 27.31
C PRO A 204 -25.35 -29.29 27.27
N ASP A 205 -26.22 -29.04 26.27
CA ASP A 205 -27.46 -29.80 26.10
C ASP A 205 -27.23 -31.14 25.39
N ALA A 206 -26.32 -31.17 24.42
CA ALA A 206 -25.87 -32.43 23.81
C ALA A 206 -25.18 -33.34 24.84
N TRP A 207 -24.37 -32.77 25.75
CA TRP A 207 -23.77 -33.52 26.86
C TRP A 207 -24.84 -34.10 27.81
N LYS A 208 -25.92 -33.35 28.13
CA LYS A 208 -27.06 -33.84 28.92
C LYS A 208 -27.83 -34.97 28.20
N ALA A 209 -27.87 -34.94 26.87
CA ALA A 209 -28.46 -36.00 26.05
C ALA A 209 -27.56 -37.26 25.92
N GLY A 210 -26.32 -37.23 26.45
CA GLY A 210 -25.38 -38.35 26.44
C GLY A 210 -24.36 -38.35 25.30
N TYR A 211 -24.33 -37.27 24.49
CA TYR A 211 -23.37 -37.11 23.41
C TYR A 211 -22.18 -36.26 23.88
N GLU A 212 -21.00 -36.87 23.99
CA GLU A 212 -19.74 -36.22 24.39
C GLU A 212 -18.57 -36.56 23.42
N GLY A 213 -18.84 -37.27 22.32
CA GLY A 213 -17.85 -37.68 21.30
C GLY A 213 -17.31 -39.10 21.43
N SER A 214 -17.84 -39.90 22.36
CA SER A 214 -17.30 -41.25 22.68
C SER A 214 -17.28 -42.19 21.47
N GLY A 215 -16.08 -42.69 21.12
CA GLY A 215 -15.88 -43.62 20.01
C GLY A 215 -15.72 -42.96 18.64
N VAL A 216 -15.55 -41.64 18.58
CA VAL A 216 -15.30 -40.89 17.35
C VAL A 216 -13.86 -40.38 17.32
N GLN A 217 -13.14 -40.67 16.23
CA GLN A 217 -11.83 -40.10 15.92
C GLN A 217 -11.99 -38.79 15.14
N VAL A 218 -11.37 -37.73 15.64
CA VAL A 218 -11.26 -36.43 14.97
C VAL A 218 -9.78 -36.14 14.71
N ALA A 219 -9.44 -35.81 13.47
CA ALA A 219 -8.09 -35.38 13.14
C ALA A 219 -7.94 -33.86 13.26
N VAL A 220 -6.74 -33.40 13.64
CA VAL A 220 -6.33 -32.00 13.67
C VAL A 220 -5.10 -31.87 12.79
N LEU A 221 -5.18 -31.08 11.72
CA LEU A 221 -4.07 -30.78 10.81
C LEU A 221 -3.61 -29.34 11.07
N ASP A 222 -2.50 -29.19 11.79
CA ASP A 222 -2.14 -27.92 12.45
C ASP A 222 -0.64 -27.81 12.84
N THR A 223 -0.27 -27.00 13.84
CA THR A 223 1.11 -26.78 14.33
C THR A 223 1.67 -27.89 15.24
N GLY A 224 0.90 -28.95 15.51
CA GLY A 224 1.27 -30.06 16.41
C GLY A 224 0.33 -30.16 17.62
N VAL A 225 0.78 -30.82 18.69
CA VAL A 225 0.06 -30.83 19.98
C VAL A 225 0.98 -30.96 21.19
N ASP A 226 0.72 -30.20 22.25
CA ASP A 226 1.17 -30.53 23.61
C ASP A 226 0.27 -31.64 24.18
N ALA A 227 0.63 -32.90 23.88
CA ALA A 227 -0.06 -34.08 24.37
C ALA A 227 0.09 -34.29 25.89
N THR A 228 0.95 -33.52 26.56
CA THR A 228 1.14 -33.58 28.02
C THR A 228 0.26 -32.60 28.78
N HIS A 229 -0.35 -31.64 28.07
CA HIS A 229 -1.28 -30.68 28.65
C HIS A 229 -2.47 -31.40 29.34
N PRO A 230 -2.87 -31.05 30.58
CA PRO A 230 -3.87 -31.80 31.36
C PRO A 230 -5.23 -32.01 30.68
N ASP A 231 -5.62 -31.13 29.76
CA ASP A 231 -6.88 -31.28 29.01
C ASP A 231 -6.80 -32.29 27.85
N LEU A 232 -5.59 -32.65 27.42
CA LEU A 232 -5.28 -33.50 26.27
C LEU A 232 -4.52 -34.80 26.64
N ASP A 233 -4.12 -34.97 27.90
CA ASP A 233 -3.55 -36.22 28.40
C ASP A 233 -4.46 -37.42 28.05
N GLY A 234 -3.85 -38.46 27.47
CA GLY A 234 -4.55 -39.64 26.98
C GLY A 234 -5.51 -39.42 25.80
N LYS A 235 -5.50 -38.25 25.12
CA LYS A 235 -6.39 -37.96 23.98
C LYS A 235 -5.83 -38.28 22.60
N VAL A 236 -4.54 -38.09 22.42
CA VAL A 236 -3.87 -38.30 21.13
C VAL A 236 -3.60 -39.79 20.95
N LYS A 237 -4.23 -40.40 19.95
CA LYS A 237 -4.03 -41.83 19.61
C LYS A 237 -2.84 -42.06 18.69
N GLU A 238 -2.65 -41.16 17.73
CA GLU A 238 -1.62 -41.23 16.71
C GLU A 238 -1.23 -39.80 16.32
N SER A 239 0.05 -39.57 15.99
CA SER A 239 0.50 -38.26 15.52
C SER A 239 1.67 -38.36 14.55
N GLN A 240 1.65 -37.57 13.48
CA GLN A 240 2.70 -37.56 12.45
C GLN A 240 3.05 -36.12 12.02
N ASP A 241 4.33 -35.87 11.72
CA ASP A 241 4.80 -34.61 11.13
C ASP A 241 4.95 -34.73 9.60
N PHE A 242 4.52 -33.67 8.91
CA PHE A 242 4.62 -33.47 7.46
C PHE A 242 5.41 -32.19 7.10
N SER A 243 5.66 -31.34 8.10
CA SER A 243 6.43 -30.10 7.97
C SER A 243 7.95 -30.33 7.89
N GLY A 244 8.45 -31.40 8.51
CA GLY A 244 9.89 -31.65 8.65
C GLY A 244 10.51 -30.83 9.79
N SER A 245 9.72 -30.48 10.81
CA SER A 245 10.18 -29.66 11.93
C SER A 245 11.10 -30.45 12.86
N PRO A 246 12.17 -29.85 13.43
CA PRO A 246 13.00 -30.52 14.42
C PRO A 246 12.27 -30.88 15.72
N SER A 247 11.08 -30.31 15.97
CA SER A 247 10.18 -30.62 17.08
C SER A 247 9.35 -31.91 16.89
N GLY A 248 9.37 -32.52 15.70
CA GLY A 248 8.48 -33.63 15.41
C GLY A 248 7.02 -33.18 15.46
N THR A 249 6.22 -33.74 16.37
CA THR A 249 4.78 -33.42 16.53
C THR A 249 4.47 -32.49 17.71
N GLU A 250 5.49 -32.04 18.46
CA GLU A 250 5.36 -31.10 19.58
C GLU A 250 4.97 -29.69 19.09
N ASP A 251 4.10 -29.00 19.86
CA ASP A 251 3.54 -27.71 19.46
C ASP A 251 4.28 -26.52 20.07
N HIS A 252 5.39 -26.10 19.45
CA HIS A 252 6.13 -24.90 19.85
C HIS A 252 5.42 -23.57 19.50
N PHE A 253 4.34 -23.60 18.70
CA PHE A 253 3.59 -22.39 18.34
C PHE A 253 2.38 -22.17 19.26
N GLY A 254 1.64 -23.24 19.58
CA GLY A 254 0.52 -23.29 20.52
C GLY A 254 -0.87 -23.35 19.89
N HIS A 255 -0.96 -23.34 18.56
CA HIS A 255 -2.22 -23.25 17.82
C HIS A 255 -2.95 -24.60 17.75
N GLY A 256 -2.27 -25.65 17.28
CA GLY A 256 -2.82 -27.00 17.18
C GLY A 256 -3.28 -27.55 18.54
N THR A 257 -2.59 -27.20 19.63
CA THR A 257 -2.99 -27.54 21.00
C THR A 257 -4.29 -26.84 21.42
N HIS A 258 -4.42 -25.56 21.08
CA HIS A 258 -5.62 -24.78 21.39
C HIS A 258 -6.84 -25.30 20.60
N VAL A 259 -6.65 -25.57 19.31
CA VAL A 259 -7.63 -26.19 18.40
C VAL A 259 -8.04 -27.58 18.89
N ALA A 260 -7.07 -28.45 19.23
CA ALA A 260 -7.30 -29.78 19.77
C ALA A 260 -8.10 -29.76 21.08
N ALA A 261 -7.75 -28.88 22.02
CA ALA A 261 -8.48 -28.73 23.27
C ALA A 261 -9.89 -28.14 23.09
N THR A 262 -10.06 -27.27 22.09
CA THR A 262 -11.37 -26.75 21.71
C THR A 262 -12.30 -27.84 21.17
N ILE A 263 -11.77 -28.85 20.48
CA ILE A 263 -12.50 -30.05 20.06
C ILE A 263 -12.73 -30.99 21.24
N ALA A 264 -11.67 -31.56 21.84
CA ALA A 264 -11.75 -32.73 22.71
C ALA A 264 -11.20 -32.53 24.14
N GLY A 265 -10.83 -31.29 24.50
CA GLY A 265 -10.24 -30.96 25.80
C GLY A 265 -11.15 -31.32 26.97
N THR A 266 -10.61 -32.04 27.95
CA THR A 266 -11.37 -32.51 29.12
C THR A 266 -11.72 -31.40 30.12
N GLY A 267 -11.05 -30.25 30.04
CA GLY A 267 -11.15 -29.15 30.99
C GLY A 267 -10.48 -29.42 32.35
N ALA A 268 -9.73 -30.51 32.51
CA ALA A 268 -9.12 -30.94 33.77
C ALA A 268 -8.22 -29.86 34.41
N GLY A 269 -7.43 -29.13 33.63
CA GLY A 269 -6.59 -28.02 34.10
C GLY A 269 -7.38 -26.88 34.75
N ALA A 270 -8.67 -26.77 34.44
CA ALA A 270 -9.61 -25.81 35.02
C ALA A 270 -10.80 -26.48 35.71
N GLY A 271 -10.61 -27.67 36.31
CA GLY A 271 -11.62 -28.35 37.13
C GLY A 271 -12.90 -28.76 36.38
N GLY A 272 -12.80 -28.99 35.07
CA GLY A 272 -13.91 -29.32 34.17
C GLY A 272 -14.68 -28.11 33.63
N THR A 273 -14.24 -26.88 33.92
CA THR A 273 -14.96 -25.65 33.49
C THR A 273 -14.63 -25.18 32.07
N ARG A 274 -13.51 -25.63 31.49
CA ARG A 274 -13.01 -25.24 30.15
C ARG A 274 -12.99 -26.45 29.19
N LYS A 275 -14.09 -27.21 29.15
CA LYS A 275 -14.26 -28.36 28.23
C LYS A 275 -14.34 -27.90 26.77
N GLY A 276 -13.72 -28.67 25.88
CA GLY A 276 -14.01 -28.68 24.44
C GLY A 276 -15.39 -29.26 24.13
N VAL A 277 -15.84 -29.17 22.88
CA VAL A 277 -17.20 -29.55 22.46
C VAL A 277 -17.48 -31.06 22.57
N ALA A 278 -16.49 -31.89 22.27
CA ALA A 278 -16.56 -33.36 22.26
C ALA A 278 -15.51 -33.97 23.21
N PRO A 279 -15.63 -33.75 24.55
CA PRO A 279 -14.60 -34.06 25.54
C PRO A 279 -14.31 -35.56 25.74
N LYS A 280 -15.01 -36.45 25.03
CA LYS A 280 -14.77 -37.91 24.98
C LYS A 280 -14.43 -38.44 23.58
N ALA A 281 -14.23 -37.57 22.59
CA ALA A 281 -13.59 -37.94 21.33
C ALA A 281 -12.11 -38.33 21.53
N ASP A 282 -11.58 -39.06 20.56
CA ASP A 282 -10.16 -39.37 20.39
C ASP A 282 -9.56 -38.46 19.31
N LEU A 283 -8.28 -38.09 19.44
CA LEU A 283 -7.59 -37.23 18.49
C LEU A 283 -6.53 -37.98 17.67
N LEU A 284 -6.41 -37.58 16.40
CA LEU A 284 -5.27 -37.85 15.52
C LEU A 284 -4.62 -36.50 15.19
N VAL A 285 -3.30 -36.34 15.29
CA VAL A 285 -2.66 -35.02 15.09
C VAL A 285 -1.61 -35.07 13.98
N GLY A 286 -1.88 -34.36 12.88
CA GLY A 286 -0.93 -34.13 11.80
C GLY A 286 -0.29 -32.75 11.93
N LYS A 287 1.01 -32.67 12.19
CA LYS A 287 1.72 -31.39 12.09
C LYS A 287 1.95 -31.06 10.62
N VAL A 288 1.19 -30.11 10.10
CA VAL A 288 1.29 -29.60 8.71
C VAL A 288 1.71 -28.13 8.67
N LEU A 289 1.85 -27.49 9.83
CA LEU A 289 2.40 -26.15 10.04
C LEU A 289 3.66 -26.25 10.94
N GLY A 290 4.70 -25.49 10.60
CA GLY A 290 5.97 -25.44 11.32
C GLY A 290 5.88 -24.79 12.71
N ASP A 291 7.02 -24.66 13.37
CA ASP A 291 7.12 -24.01 14.69
C ASP A 291 6.96 -22.48 14.62
N ASP A 292 6.97 -21.91 13.41
CA ASP A 292 6.70 -20.52 13.08
C ASP A 292 5.21 -20.24 12.77
N GLY A 293 4.37 -21.28 12.74
CA GLY A 293 2.93 -21.20 12.45
C GLY A 293 2.57 -21.30 10.95
N TYR A 294 3.55 -21.37 10.05
CA TYR A 294 3.34 -21.41 8.61
C TYR A 294 3.50 -22.82 8.04
N GLY A 295 2.89 -23.11 6.90
CA GLY A 295 3.08 -24.36 6.18
C GLY A 295 2.63 -24.25 4.73
N TYR A 296 2.93 -25.27 3.96
CA TYR A 296 2.71 -25.30 2.51
C TYR A 296 1.58 -26.27 2.16
N ASP A 297 0.80 -26.00 1.10
CA ASP A 297 -0.22 -26.90 0.52
C ASP A 297 0.22 -28.36 0.51
N SER A 298 1.46 -28.56 0.05
CA SER A 298 2.11 -29.85 -0.14
C SER A 298 2.39 -30.65 1.15
N TRP A 299 2.31 -30.02 2.31
CA TRP A 299 2.41 -30.64 3.64
C TRP A 299 1.00 -30.98 4.13
N ILE A 300 0.08 -30.05 3.90
CA ILE A 300 -1.33 -30.13 4.28
C ILE A 300 -2.04 -31.27 3.53
N ILE A 301 -1.86 -31.40 2.20
CA ILE A 301 -2.43 -32.51 1.40
C ILE A 301 -2.00 -33.88 1.95
N ALA A 302 -0.70 -34.06 2.27
CA ALA A 302 -0.21 -35.31 2.83
C ALA A 302 -0.82 -35.63 4.21
N GLY A 303 -1.09 -34.58 5.01
CA GLY A 303 -1.87 -34.70 6.24
C GLY A 303 -3.33 -35.09 6.01
N MET A 304 -4.00 -34.58 4.97
CA MET A 304 -5.37 -34.97 4.60
C MET A 304 -5.45 -36.46 4.24
N GLU A 305 -4.54 -36.92 3.38
CA GLU A 305 -4.46 -38.31 2.92
C GLU A 305 -4.24 -39.26 4.10
N TRP A 306 -3.27 -38.94 4.96
CA TRP A 306 -2.99 -39.70 6.19
C TRP A 306 -4.20 -39.76 7.13
N ALA A 307 -4.76 -38.60 7.51
CA ALA A 307 -5.85 -38.53 8.48
C ALA A 307 -7.10 -39.32 8.04
N ALA A 308 -7.44 -39.25 6.75
CA ALA A 308 -8.55 -40.01 6.20
C ALA A 308 -8.24 -41.52 6.11
N SER A 309 -6.98 -41.91 5.89
CA SER A 309 -6.54 -43.32 5.89
C SER A 309 -6.56 -43.96 7.30
N GLU A 310 -6.23 -43.19 8.35
CA GLU A 310 -6.32 -43.60 9.77
C GLU A 310 -7.78 -43.58 10.32
N GLY A 311 -8.77 -43.39 9.44
CA GLY A 311 -10.19 -43.53 9.77
C GLY A 311 -10.81 -42.33 10.48
N ALA A 312 -10.21 -41.13 10.40
CA ALA A 312 -10.83 -39.91 10.91
C ALA A 312 -12.24 -39.72 10.33
N LYS A 313 -13.25 -39.58 11.19
CA LYS A 313 -14.63 -39.26 10.77
C LYS A 313 -14.76 -37.79 10.40
N VAL A 314 -14.01 -36.94 11.10
CA VAL A 314 -13.95 -35.49 10.93
C VAL A 314 -12.48 -35.07 10.93
N VAL A 315 -12.09 -34.19 10.02
CA VAL A 315 -10.78 -33.56 9.97
C VAL A 315 -10.98 -32.06 10.18
N ASN A 316 -10.38 -31.51 11.23
CA ASN A 316 -10.34 -30.09 11.48
C ASN A 316 -9.12 -29.47 10.79
N MET A 317 -9.37 -28.44 9.98
CA MET A 317 -8.34 -27.62 9.35
C MET A 317 -8.55 -26.15 9.74
N SER A 318 -7.86 -25.72 10.79
CA SER A 318 -7.91 -24.35 11.31
C SER A 318 -6.97 -23.39 10.56
N LEU A 319 -6.80 -23.65 9.27
CA LEU A 319 -5.81 -23.07 8.37
C LEU A 319 -6.45 -22.80 7.01
N GLY A 320 -5.85 -21.89 6.25
CA GLY A 320 -6.21 -21.61 4.86
C GLY A 320 -5.36 -20.48 4.26
N GLY A 321 -5.18 -20.51 2.94
CA GLY A 321 -4.48 -19.49 2.15
C GLY A 321 -5.41 -18.78 1.16
N GLU A 322 -4.88 -18.30 0.04
CA GLU A 322 -5.54 -17.31 -0.82
C GLU A 322 -6.96 -17.67 -1.33
N ALA A 323 -7.73 -16.62 -1.63
CA ALA A 323 -9.08 -16.67 -2.17
C ALA A 323 -9.14 -17.32 -3.55
N THR A 324 -10.15 -18.18 -3.78
CA THR A 324 -10.18 -19.03 -4.99
C THR A 324 -11.58 -19.57 -5.32
N ASP A 325 -11.74 -20.06 -6.55
CA ASP A 325 -12.95 -20.74 -7.06
C ASP A 325 -13.12 -22.16 -6.51
N GLY A 326 -12.07 -22.72 -5.89
CA GLY A 326 -12.01 -24.10 -5.39
C GLY A 326 -11.40 -25.10 -6.39
N THR A 327 -10.78 -24.61 -7.48
CA THR A 327 -9.96 -25.41 -8.41
C THR A 327 -8.47 -25.44 -8.04
N ASP A 328 -8.10 -24.87 -6.89
CA ASP A 328 -6.76 -24.92 -6.32
C ASP A 328 -6.32 -26.35 -5.88
N PRO A 329 -5.04 -26.58 -5.53
CA PRO A 329 -4.51 -27.91 -5.21
C PRO A 329 -5.13 -28.58 -3.99
N LEU A 330 -5.42 -27.80 -2.96
CA LEU A 330 -5.95 -28.26 -1.66
C LEU A 330 -7.45 -28.51 -1.75
N SER A 331 -8.21 -27.64 -2.42
CA SER A 331 -9.66 -27.83 -2.57
C SER A 331 -9.98 -29.07 -3.42
N GLN A 332 -9.20 -29.33 -4.48
CA GLN A 332 -9.30 -30.59 -5.22
C GLN A 332 -9.03 -31.80 -4.32
N ALA A 333 -7.98 -31.76 -3.50
CA ALA A 333 -7.66 -32.85 -2.55
C ALA A 333 -8.80 -33.08 -1.53
N VAL A 334 -9.39 -32.02 -0.96
CA VAL A 334 -10.55 -32.16 -0.05
C VAL A 334 -11.73 -32.82 -0.76
N ASN A 335 -12.07 -32.38 -1.97
CA ASN A 335 -13.19 -32.94 -2.73
C ASN A 335 -12.98 -34.45 -3.01
N ASP A 336 -11.80 -34.83 -3.51
CA ASP A 336 -11.49 -36.21 -3.89
C ASP A 336 -11.38 -37.14 -2.67
N ILE A 337 -10.72 -36.72 -1.59
CA ILE A 337 -10.59 -37.53 -0.37
C ILE A 337 -11.96 -37.69 0.31
N THR A 338 -12.79 -36.63 0.32
CA THR A 338 -14.18 -36.73 0.82
C THR A 338 -14.99 -37.73 -0.01
N ALA A 339 -14.89 -37.71 -1.33
CA ALA A 339 -15.63 -38.64 -2.20
C ALA A 339 -15.19 -40.10 -2.02
N GLN A 340 -13.90 -40.34 -1.79
CA GLN A 340 -13.35 -41.69 -1.63
C GLN A 340 -13.62 -42.30 -0.25
N THR A 341 -13.53 -41.50 0.82
CA THR A 341 -13.58 -41.99 2.22
C THR A 341 -14.91 -41.67 2.91
N GLY A 342 -15.53 -40.56 2.57
CA GLY A 342 -16.68 -39.97 3.26
C GLY A 342 -16.34 -39.28 4.58
N THR A 343 -15.06 -39.00 4.83
CA THR A 343 -14.55 -38.16 5.93
C THR A 343 -14.97 -36.70 5.75
N LEU A 344 -15.43 -36.04 6.81
CA LEU A 344 -15.81 -34.63 6.76
C LEU A 344 -14.61 -33.72 7.03
N PHE A 345 -14.18 -32.94 6.03
CA PHE A 345 -13.27 -31.82 6.26
C PHE A 345 -14.05 -30.59 6.72
N VAL A 346 -13.70 -30.08 7.90
CA VAL A 346 -14.24 -28.84 8.47
C VAL A 346 -13.11 -27.82 8.43
N VAL A 347 -13.31 -26.71 7.73
CA VAL A 347 -12.24 -25.81 7.30
C VAL A 347 -12.55 -24.36 7.67
N ALA A 348 -11.52 -23.60 8.02
CA ALA A 348 -11.61 -22.15 8.20
C ALA A 348 -12.05 -21.44 6.90
N ALA A 349 -12.85 -20.36 7.00
CA ALA A 349 -13.19 -19.55 5.82
C ALA A 349 -12.09 -18.54 5.42
N GLY A 350 -11.28 -18.07 6.38
CA GLY A 350 -10.29 -17.01 6.21
C GLY A 350 -10.47 -15.87 7.23
N ASN A 351 -9.44 -15.06 7.44
CA ASN A 351 -9.41 -13.95 8.40
C ASN A 351 -9.14 -12.57 7.74
N GLU A 352 -9.55 -12.41 6.48
CA GLU A 352 -9.27 -11.29 5.58
C GLU A 352 -10.45 -10.29 5.49
N GLY A 353 -11.66 -10.73 5.83
CA GLY A 353 -12.80 -9.88 6.21
C GLY A 353 -13.52 -9.12 5.10
N GLN A 354 -13.09 -9.20 3.84
CA GLN A 354 -13.81 -8.62 2.70
C GLN A 354 -14.73 -9.65 2.02
N ASP A 355 -15.52 -9.20 1.04
CA ASP A 355 -16.26 -10.09 0.14
C ASP A 355 -15.32 -10.68 -0.93
N GLU A 356 -15.66 -11.84 -1.49
CA GLU A 356 -14.80 -12.63 -2.40
C GLU A 356 -13.46 -13.14 -1.79
N THR A 357 -13.35 -13.24 -0.45
CA THR A 357 -12.10 -13.64 0.26
C THR A 357 -12.09 -15.06 0.85
N VAL A 358 -13.05 -15.94 0.50
CA VAL A 358 -13.00 -17.33 1.02
C VAL A 358 -11.81 -18.10 0.45
N GLY A 359 -10.86 -18.41 1.33
CA GLY A 359 -9.58 -19.01 1.02
C GLY A 359 -9.61 -20.50 0.68
N THR A 360 -8.52 -21.02 0.12
CA THR A 360 -8.25 -22.46 0.06
C THR A 360 -7.91 -23.04 1.45
N PRO A 361 -8.29 -24.27 1.83
CA PRO A 361 -9.24 -25.19 1.18
C PRO A 361 -10.72 -24.89 1.50
N GLY A 362 -11.01 -23.77 2.18
CA GLY A 362 -12.38 -23.33 2.49
C GLY A 362 -13.26 -23.16 1.25
N ALA A 363 -12.67 -22.95 0.07
CA ALA A 363 -13.35 -22.95 -1.22
C ALA A 363 -13.91 -24.32 -1.65
N ALA A 364 -13.38 -25.45 -1.17
CA ALA A 364 -13.77 -26.78 -1.63
C ALA A 364 -15.28 -27.08 -1.44
N ALA A 365 -15.96 -27.52 -2.50
CA ALA A 365 -17.40 -27.83 -2.46
C ALA A 365 -17.77 -28.89 -1.39
N SER A 366 -16.87 -29.86 -1.15
CA SER A 366 -17.04 -30.87 -0.12
C SER A 366 -16.74 -30.39 1.31
N ALA A 367 -15.87 -29.38 1.50
CA ALA A 367 -15.57 -28.84 2.83
C ALA A 367 -16.80 -28.25 3.51
N LEU A 368 -16.93 -28.41 4.82
CA LEU A 368 -17.80 -27.58 5.65
C LEU A 368 -17.00 -26.37 6.13
N THR A 369 -17.21 -25.23 5.48
CA THR A 369 -16.41 -24.03 5.69
C THR A 369 -17.06 -23.12 6.73
N VAL A 370 -16.25 -22.58 7.64
CA VAL A 370 -16.72 -21.98 8.89
C VAL A 370 -16.28 -20.54 9.04
N GLY A 371 -17.24 -19.61 9.04
CA GLY A 371 -17.07 -18.21 9.42
C GLY A 371 -17.06 -17.98 10.95
N ALA A 372 -16.56 -16.84 11.41
CA ALA A 372 -16.44 -16.50 12.83
C ALA A 372 -17.48 -15.47 13.31
N VAL A 373 -17.98 -15.64 14.54
CA VAL A 373 -18.86 -14.67 15.21
C VAL A 373 -18.42 -14.33 16.65
N ASP A 374 -18.82 -13.16 17.15
CA ASP A 374 -18.62 -12.75 18.54
C ASP A 374 -19.60 -13.43 19.53
N ARG A 375 -19.58 -13.04 20.81
CA ARG A 375 -20.42 -13.60 21.87
C ARG A 375 -21.88 -13.12 21.80
N GLU A 376 -22.11 -12.06 21.03
CA GLU A 376 -23.39 -11.43 20.76
C GLU A 376 -24.02 -11.98 19.45
N ASP A 377 -23.44 -13.04 18.87
CA ASP A 377 -23.79 -13.67 17.59
C ASP A 377 -23.64 -12.74 16.36
N LYS A 378 -22.79 -11.70 16.41
CA LYS A 378 -22.44 -10.88 15.22
C LYS A 378 -21.28 -11.49 14.45
N LEU A 379 -21.23 -11.29 13.14
CA LEU A 379 -20.04 -11.61 12.34
C LEU A 379 -18.81 -10.87 12.91
N ALA A 380 -17.68 -11.57 13.03
CA ALA A 380 -16.41 -10.92 13.34
C ALA A 380 -15.93 -10.14 12.11
N ASP A 381 -15.41 -8.92 12.29
CA ASP A 381 -15.03 -8.03 11.18
C ASP A 381 -14.00 -8.69 10.22
N PHE A 382 -13.10 -9.51 10.77
CA PHE A 382 -12.09 -10.27 10.03
C PHE A 382 -12.63 -11.52 9.31
N SER A 383 -13.84 -12.01 9.61
CA SER A 383 -14.30 -13.29 9.05
C SER A 383 -14.47 -13.18 7.53
N SER A 384 -13.65 -13.90 6.76
CA SER A 384 -13.69 -13.89 5.30
C SER A 384 -15.05 -14.35 4.77
N ARG A 385 -15.47 -13.70 3.68
CA ARG A 385 -16.84 -13.76 3.16
C ARG A 385 -16.84 -14.19 1.72
N GLY A 386 -17.90 -14.90 1.36
CA GLY A 386 -18.17 -15.29 -0.01
C GLY A 386 -18.52 -14.09 -0.91
N PRO A 387 -18.86 -14.38 -2.18
CA PRO A 387 -18.85 -15.70 -2.78
C PRO A 387 -17.41 -16.21 -2.96
N ARG A 388 -17.23 -17.43 -3.50
CA ARG A 388 -15.92 -17.82 -4.01
C ARG A 388 -15.50 -16.91 -5.16
N LEU A 389 -14.23 -16.51 -5.16
CA LEU A 389 -13.63 -15.69 -6.19
C LEU A 389 -13.79 -16.37 -7.56
N GLY A 390 -14.26 -15.64 -8.57
CA GLY A 390 -14.35 -16.13 -9.96
C GLY A 390 -15.60 -16.95 -10.33
N ASP A 391 -16.04 -17.92 -9.51
CA ASP A 391 -17.21 -18.78 -9.83
C ASP A 391 -18.54 -18.36 -9.15
N ALA A 392 -18.47 -17.36 -8.26
CA ALA A 392 -19.58 -16.80 -7.50
C ALA A 392 -20.30 -17.79 -6.54
N GLY A 393 -19.68 -18.93 -6.23
CA GLY A 393 -20.29 -19.97 -5.41
C GLY A 393 -20.42 -19.64 -3.92
N LEU A 394 -21.38 -20.28 -3.24
CA LEU A 394 -21.75 -19.98 -1.86
C LEU A 394 -20.76 -20.60 -0.85
N LYS A 395 -20.10 -19.73 -0.10
CA LYS A 395 -19.30 -19.98 1.10
C LYS A 395 -19.38 -18.76 2.05
N PRO A 396 -19.06 -18.90 3.36
CA PRO A 396 -18.99 -20.16 4.11
C PRO A 396 -20.38 -20.80 4.24
N GLU A 397 -20.47 -22.09 4.60
CA GLU A 397 -21.80 -22.73 4.81
C GLU A 397 -22.36 -22.52 6.22
N ILE A 398 -21.51 -22.24 7.21
CA ILE A 398 -21.92 -22.08 8.61
C ILE A 398 -21.02 -21.06 9.32
N THR A 399 -21.48 -20.54 10.45
CA THR A 399 -20.63 -19.82 11.40
C THR A 399 -20.53 -20.54 12.73
N ALA A 400 -19.45 -20.31 13.45
CA ALA A 400 -19.35 -20.65 14.85
C ALA A 400 -18.57 -19.57 15.61
N PRO A 401 -18.66 -19.53 16.95
CA PRO A 401 -18.06 -18.45 17.68
C PRO A 401 -16.52 -18.46 17.62
N GLY A 402 -15.98 -17.26 17.54
CA GLY A 402 -14.56 -16.94 17.56
C GLY A 402 -14.32 -15.48 17.93
N VAL A 403 -14.82 -15.00 19.11
CA VAL A 403 -14.27 -13.85 19.91
C VAL A 403 -14.45 -14.03 21.49
N GLY A 404 -13.36 -14.28 22.29
CA GLY A 404 -13.05 -14.80 23.71
C GLY A 404 -12.47 -16.24 24.17
N ILE A 405 -11.86 -17.19 23.40
CA ILE A 405 -11.71 -18.67 23.68
C ILE A 405 -10.59 -18.93 24.65
N ILE A 406 -10.95 -19.26 25.87
CA ILE A 406 -9.99 -19.84 26.79
C ILE A 406 -9.98 -21.36 26.54
N ALA A 407 -8.96 -21.86 25.83
CA ALA A 407 -8.65 -23.28 25.66
C ALA A 407 -7.13 -23.48 25.87
N ALA A 408 -6.66 -24.72 25.75
CA ALA A 408 -5.32 -25.11 26.17
C ALA A 408 -4.21 -24.26 25.52
N ARG A 409 -3.17 -23.98 26.29
CA ARG A 409 -1.94 -23.33 25.87
C ARG A 409 -0.82 -24.37 25.95
N ALA A 410 -0.13 -24.60 24.83
CA ALA A 410 1.04 -25.46 24.83
C ALA A 410 2.17 -24.89 25.70
N THR A 411 2.89 -25.77 26.39
CA THR A 411 3.95 -25.40 27.32
C THR A 411 5.02 -24.53 26.65
N GLY A 412 5.33 -23.36 27.23
CA GLY A 412 6.33 -22.42 26.71
C GLY A 412 5.87 -21.48 25.60
N THR A 413 4.65 -21.67 25.05
CA THR A 413 4.15 -20.86 23.93
C THR A 413 3.58 -19.50 24.35
N VAL A 414 3.57 -18.55 23.42
CA VAL A 414 3.15 -17.15 23.63
C VAL A 414 2.01 -16.72 22.70
N MET A 415 1.24 -17.68 22.17
CA MET A 415 0.14 -17.39 21.26
C MET A 415 -0.93 -16.53 21.97
N GLY A 416 -0.92 -15.23 21.68
CA GLY A 416 -1.95 -14.27 22.06
C GLY A 416 -1.96 -13.75 23.49
N ASP A 417 -3.15 -13.82 24.09
CA ASP A 417 -3.45 -13.39 25.46
C ASP A 417 -3.52 -14.59 26.43
N PRO A 418 -2.38 -14.99 27.04
CA PRO A 418 -2.35 -15.89 28.18
C PRO A 418 -3.32 -15.50 29.30
N VAL A 419 -4.14 -16.46 29.69
CA VAL A 419 -5.03 -16.35 30.85
C VAL A 419 -4.32 -16.83 32.11
N ASP A 420 -3.52 -17.88 31.97
CA ASP A 420 -2.71 -18.51 33.01
C ASP A 420 -1.62 -19.39 32.36
N GLU A 421 -1.01 -20.30 33.11
CA GLU A 421 0.05 -21.19 32.61
C GLU A 421 -0.48 -22.26 31.64
N LEU A 422 -1.75 -22.64 31.75
CA LEU A 422 -2.38 -23.74 31.01
C LEU A 422 -3.33 -23.28 29.89
N TYR A 423 -3.71 -21.99 29.84
CA TYR A 423 -4.72 -21.53 28.89
C TYR A 423 -4.44 -20.15 28.27
N THR A 424 -4.86 -19.99 27.00
CA THR A 424 -4.76 -18.75 26.21
C THR A 424 -6.02 -18.54 25.35
N ALA A 425 -6.18 -17.35 24.76
CA ALA A 425 -7.42 -16.82 24.20
C ALA A 425 -7.55 -16.92 22.64
N ALA A 426 -7.97 -18.04 22.01
CA ALA A 426 -8.01 -18.41 20.54
C ALA A 426 -9.08 -17.85 19.52
N SER A 427 -8.80 -17.15 18.40
CA SER A 427 -9.75 -16.49 17.43
C SER A 427 -9.50 -16.85 15.98
N GLY A 428 -10.54 -16.55 15.21
CA GLY A 428 -10.51 -16.60 13.78
C GLY A 428 -11.59 -17.54 13.34
N THR A 429 -11.71 -17.67 12.04
CA THR A 429 -12.31 -18.87 11.48
C THR A 429 -11.58 -20.11 12.00
N SER A 430 -10.26 -20.03 12.23
CA SER A 430 -9.43 -21.02 12.92
C SER A 430 -9.97 -21.54 14.26
N MET A 431 -10.77 -20.76 15.01
CA MET A 431 -11.43 -21.24 16.24
C MET A 431 -12.93 -21.43 16.10
N ALA A 432 -13.56 -20.85 15.10
CA ALA A 432 -14.89 -21.27 14.71
C ALA A 432 -14.89 -22.74 14.21
N THR A 433 -13.91 -23.13 13.38
CA THR A 433 -13.74 -24.49 12.83
C THR A 433 -13.82 -25.62 13.89
N PRO A 434 -13.03 -25.62 14.99
CA PRO A 434 -13.07 -26.69 15.99
C PRO A 434 -14.39 -26.80 16.75
N HIS A 435 -15.23 -25.76 16.79
CA HIS A 435 -16.61 -25.88 17.30
C HIS A 435 -17.47 -26.74 16.40
N VAL A 436 -17.35 -26.53 15.09
CA VAL A 436 -18.10 -27.27 14.08
C VAL A 436 -17.54 -28.69 13.93
N ALA A 437 -16.21 -28.88 14.03
CA ALA A 437 -15.59 -30.20 14.04
C ALA A 437 -16.01 -31.03 15.28
N GLY A 438 -16.00 -30.42 16.46
CA GLY A 438 -16.52 -31.04 17.68
C GLY A 438 -18.03 -31.31 17.61
N ALA A 439 -18.81 -30.40 17.02
CA ALA A 439 -20.25 -30.61 16.81
C ALA A 439 -20.54 -31.78 15.85
N ALA A 440 -19.76 -31.89 14.77
CA ALA A 440 -19.79 -33.04 13.85
C ALA A 440 -19.42 -34.34 14.56
N ALA A 441 -18.47 -34.31 15.51
CA ALA A 441 -18.12 -35.48 16.31
C ALA A 441 -19.26 -35.92 17.26
N LEU A 442 -20.05 -34.99 17.82
CA LEU A 442 -21.25 -35.35 18.59
C LEU A 442 -22.32 -36.00 17.72
N LEU A 443 -22.59 -35.47 16.52
CA LEU A 443 -23.50 -36.09 15.56
C LEU A 443 -22.99 -37.44 15.04
N ALA A 444 -21.68 -37.62 14.87
CA ALA A 444 -21.09 -38.90 14.50
C ALA A 444 -21.19 -39.96 15.62
N GLN A 445 -21.21 -39.54 16.90
CA GLN A 445 -21.55 -40.45 18.01
C GLN A 445 -23.04 -40.84 17.95
N GLN A 446 -23.92 -39.89 17.66
CA GLN A 446 -25.36 -40.10 17.55
C GLN A 446 -25.75 -40.96 16.33
N HIS A 447 -25.01 -40.82 15.24
CA HIS A 447 -25.25 -41.48 13.96
C HIS A 447 -23.94 -42.04 13.35
N PRO A 448 -23.42 -43.18 13.86
CA PRO A 448 -22.12 -43.72 13.42
C PRO A 448 -22.01 -44.06 11.93
N ASP A 449 -23.14 -44.36 11.28
CA ASP A 449 -23.23 -44.68 9.86
C ASP A 449 -23.22 -43.43 8.94
N TRP A 450 -23.38 -42.22 9.49
CA TRP A 450 -23.38 -41.00 8.70
C TRP A 450 -22.00 -40.71 8.09
N LYS A 451 -22.06 -40.02 6.95
CA LYS A 451 -20.97 -39.60 6.08
C LYS A 451 -20.91 -38.06 6.02
N ALA A 452 -19.86 -37.51 5.42
CA ALA A 452 -19.60 -36.07 5.35
C ALA A 452 -20.80 -35.23 4.92
N ASP A 453 -21.52 -35.65 3.87
CA ASP A 453 -22.73 -35.00 3.36
C ASP A 453 -23.85 -34.90 4.42
N GLN A 454 -24.08 -35.98 5.16
CA GLN A 454 -25.16 -36.07 6.16
C GLN A 454 -24.83 -35.25 7.40
N LEU A 455 -23.57 -35.29 7.86
CA LEU A 455 -23.06 -34.47 8.95
C LEU A 455 -23.09 -32.96 8.59
N LYS A 456 -22.61 -32.60 7.39
CA LYS A 456 -22.64 -31.23 6.85
C LYS A 456 -24.07 -30.70 6.75
N ASN A 457 -24.97 -31.44 6.10
CA ASN A 457 -26.35 -31.04 5.93
C ASN A 457 -27.11 -30.92 7.26
N ALA A 458 -26.87 -31.81 8.23
CA ALA A 458 -27.49 -31.71 9.56
C ALA A 458 -27.05 -30.45 10.33
N LEU A 459 -25.75 -30.15 10.38
CA LEU A 459 -25.24 -28.96 11.08
C LEU A 459 -25.68 -27.66 10.41
N VAL A 460 -25.54 -27.58 9.07
CA VAL A 460 -25.89 -26.38 8.30
C VAL A 460 -27.40 -26.13 8.35
N SER A 461 -28.23 -27.14 8.05
CA SER A 461 -29.68 -26.92 7.97
C SER A 461 -30.37 -26.67 9.30
N THR A 462 -29.75 -27.05 10.43
CA THR A 462 -30.26 -26.75 11.79
C THR A 462 -29.63 -25.52 12.43
N ALA A 463 -28.76 -24.78 11.73
CA ALA A 463 -28.11 -23.58 12.26
C ALA A 463 -29.09 -22.46 12.65
N LYS A 464 -28.63 -21.58 13.55
CA LYS A 464 -29.33 -20.37 14.01
C LYS A 464 -28.94 -19.18 13.11
N THR A 465 -29.77 -18.88 12.12
CA THR A 465 -29.63 -17.74 11.20
C THR A 465 -29.81 -16.40 11.90
N GLN A 466 -29.02 -15.39 11.51
CA GLN A 466 -29.17 -13.99 11.90
C GLN A 466 -29.70 -13.16 10.71
N PRO A 467 -30.92 -12.59 10.77
CA PRO A 467 -31.54 -11.94 9.59
C PRO A 467 -30.79 -10.73 9.01
N GLU A 468 -29.86 -10.12 9.76
CA GLU A 468 -29.12 -8.92 9.35
C GLU A 468 -27.81 -9.23 8.61
N GLN A 469 -27.45 -10.51 8.42
CA GLN A 469 -26.19 -10.97 7.81
C GLN A 469 -26.46 -11.77 6.52
N THR A 470 -25.66 -11.59 5.47
CA THR A 470 -25.85 -12.31 4.18
C THR A 470 -25.47 -13.79 4.29
N VAL A 471 -25.91 -14.65 3.36
CA VAL A 471 -25.41 -16.04 3.28
C VAL A 471 -23.92 -16.10 3.00
N TYR A 472 -23.40 -15.11 2.28
CA TYR A 472 -21.97 -14.99 1.97
C TYR A 472 -21.15 -14.57 3.20
N ALA A 473 -21.78 -13.98 4.23
CA ALA A 473 -21.15 -13.73 5.52
C ALA A 473 -21.29 -14.91 6.50
N GLN A 474 -22.50 -15.46 6.67
CA GLN A 474 -22.81 -16.40 7.76
C GLN A 474 -23.11 -17.85 7.34
N GLY A 475 -23.29 -18.10 6.05
CA GLY A 475 -23.91 -19.33 5.51
C GLY A 475 -25.37 -19.48 5.92
N ALA A 476 -25.73 -20.65 6.45
CA ALA A 476 -27.04 -20.87 7.07
C ALA A 476 -27.18 -20.21 8.46
N GLY A 477 -26.08 -19.71 9.04
CA GLY A 477 -26.03 -19.10 10.37
C GLY A 477 -25.15 -19.89 11.34
N ARG A 478 -25.35 -19.62 12.63
CA ARG A 478 -24.46 -20.10 13.69
C ARG A 478 -24.83 -21.51 14.15
N VAL A 479 -23.84 -22.41 14.27
CA VAL A 479 -24.05 -23.82 14.66
C VAL A 479 -24.82 -24.00 15.98
N ASP A 480 -25.94 -24.74 15.96
CA ASP A 480 -26.86 -24.91 17.09
C ASP A 480 -26.98 -26.39 17.45
N LEU A 481 -26.13 -26.87 18.37
CA LEU A 481 -26.14 -28.26 18.82
C LEU A 481 -27.44 -28.64 19.55
N THR A 482 -28.05 -27.70 20.28
CA THR A 482 -29.31 -27.96 20.99
C THR A 482 -30.43 -28.31 19.99
N ARG A 483 -30.45 -27.71 18.80
CA ARG A 483 -31.31 -28.16 17.68
C ARG A 483 -30.77 -29.40 16.98
N ALA A 484 -29.49 -29.42 16.61
CA ALA A 484 -28.91 -30.47 15.77
C ALA A 484 -29.04 -31.89 16.35
N VAL A 485 -28.86 -32.07 17.68
CA VAL A 485 -28.97 -33.40 18.31
C VAL A 485 -30.41 -33.80 18.67
N ALA A 486 -31.36 -32.86 18.65
CA ALA A 486 -32.74 -33.08 19.07
C ALA A 486 -33.72 -33.18 17.89
N GLN A 487 -33.49 -32.41 16.82
CA GLN A 487 -34.36 -32.33 15.67
C GLN A 487 -34.13 -33.50 14.71
N LYS A 488 -35.16 -34.33 14.51
CA LYS A 488 -35.10 -35.51 13.63
C LYS A 488 -35.35 -35.21 12.15
N VAL A 489 -35.34 -33.94 11.77
CA VAL A 489 -35.63 -33.47 10.41
C VAL A 489 -34.52 -32.52 9.97
N THR A 490 -33.92 -32.80 8.83
CA THR A 490 -32.81 -32.03 8.24
C THR A 490 -33.06 -31.81 6.74
N ALA A 491 -32.32 -30.87 6.14
CA ALA A 491 -32.42 -30.54 4.72
C ALA A 491 -31.02 -30.42 4.09
N SER A 492 -30.94 -30.34 2.74
CA SER A 492 -29.73 -29.83 2.07
C SER A 492 -29.34 -28.48 2.69
N GLY A 493 -28.09 -28.32 3.13
CA GLY A 493 -27.65 -27.09 3.78
C GLY A 493 -27.52 -25.89 2.83
N VAL A 494 -27.23 -26.16 1.56
CA VAL A 494 -26.96 -25.14 0.52
C VAL A 494 -27.66 -25.52 -0.79
N ALA A 495 -28.20 -24.52 -1.49
CA ALA A 495 -28.68 -24.57 -2.86
C ALA A 495 -28.04 -23.44 -3.68
N ASP A 496 -26.77 -23.65 -4.05
CA ASP A 496 -25.91 -22.69 -4.74
C ASP A 496 -26.09 -22.76 -6.26
N PHE A 497 -26.46 -21.65 -6.89
CA PHE A 497 -26.60 -21.54 -8.35
C PHE A 497 -25.37 -20.96 -9.04
N GLY A 498 -24.41 -20.37 -8.31
CA GLY A 498 -23.25 -19.67 -8.90
C GLY A 498 -23.64 -18.58 -9.91
N VAL A 499 -22.82 -18.38 -10.94
CA VAL A 499 -23.11 -17.45 -12.05
C VAL A 499 -24.30 -17.93 -12.90
N GLN A 500 -25.22 -17.02 -13.20
CA GLN A 500 -26.46 -17.25 -13.96
C GLN A 500 -26.57 -16.25 -15.13
N THR A 501 -26.55 -16.76 -16.36
CA THR A 501 -26.44 -15.95 -17.60
C THR A 501 -27.74 -15.84 -18.39
N ALA A 502 -28.51 -16.93 -18.52
CA ALA A 502 -29.81 -16.94 -19.19
C ALA A 502 -30.69 -18.16 -18.88
N GLU A 503 -30.12 -19.36 -18.79
CA GLU A 503 -30.88 -20.61 -18.68
C GLU A 503 -31.44 -20.85 -17.27
N ALA A 504 -32.62 -21.47 -17.19
CA ALA A 504 -33.28 -21.74 -15.92
C ALA A 504 -32.56 -22.86 -15.14
N GLY A 505 -31.98 -22.51 -13.99
CA GLY A 505 -31.31 -23.44 -13.10
C GLY A 505 -32.29 -24.31 -12.30
N THR A 506 -31.80 -25.44 -11.78
CA THR A 506 -32.50 -26.21 -10.74
C THR A 506 -31.50 -26.78 -9.74
N ARG A 507 -31.90 -26.85 -8.47
CA ARG A 507 -31.20 -27.53 -7.37
C ARG A 507 -32.20 -28.38 -6.58
N THR A 508 -31.74 -29.51 -6.06
CA THR A 508 -32.57 -30.40 -5.23
C THR A 508 -32.32 -30.13 -3.75
N ILE A 509 -33.37 -29.77 -3.03
CA ILE A 509 -33.38 -29.74 -1.57
C ILE A 509 -33.95 -31.08 -1.10
N THR A 510 -33.07 -31.95 -0.61
CA THR A 510 -33.43 -33.23 -0.03
C THR A 510 -33.77 -33.02 1.44
N TYR A 511 -35.04 -33.20 1.81
CA TYR A 511 -35.46 -33.25 3.21
C TYR A 511 -35.37 -34.68 3.72
N ARG A 512 -34.86 -34.86 4.95
CA ARG A 512 -34.73 -36.16 5.63
C ARG A 512 -35.51 -36.12 6.94
N ASN A 513 -36.11 -37.25 7.33
CA ASN A 513 -36.88 -37.41 8.55
C ASN A 513 -36.58 -38.76 9.22
N ASP A 514 -35.78 -38.75 10.29
CA ASP A 514 -35.42 -39.93 11.11
C ASP A 514 -36.41 -40.14 12.30
N SER A 515 -37.64 -39.63 12.18
CA SER A 515 -38.72 -39.92 13.14
C SER A 515 -39.64 -41.05 12.66
N GLY A 516 -40.34 -41.68 13.61
CA GLY A 516 -41.28 -42.78 13.34
C GLY A 516 -42.62 -42.35 12.72
N SER A 517 -42.77 -41.08 12.33
CA SER A 517 -43.98 -40.48 11.78
C SER A 517 -43.65 -39.62 10.57
N ALA A 518 -44.52 -39.55 9.56
CA ALA A 518 -44.34 -38.61 8.46
C ALA A 518 -44.51 -37.16 8.95
N VAL A 519 -43.68 -36.25 8.44
CA VAL A 519 -43.66 -34.83 8.83
C VAL A 519 -43.98 -33.97 7.61
N THR A 520 -44.99 -33.11 7.71
CA THR A 520 -45.28 -32.08 6.71
C THR A 520 -44.60 -30.78 7.07
N LEU A 521 -43.86 -30.20 6.13
CA LEU A 521 -43.17 -28.92 6.24
C LEU A 521 -43.83 -27.90 5.31
N ASN A 522 -44.00 -26.68 5.80
CA ASN A 522 -44.37 -25.51 5.02
C ASN A 522 -43.08 -24.82 4.57
N LEU A 523 -42.94 -24.53 3.27
CA LEU A 523 -41.72 -23.99 2.68
C LEU A 523 -41.92 -22.52 2.28
N SER A 524 -40.88 -21.70 2.46
CA SER A 524 -40.87 -20.29 2.05
C SER A 524 -39.52 -19.91 1.44
N VAL A 525 -39.54 -19.04 0.43
CA VAL A 525 -38.36 -18.41 -0.18
C VAL A 525 -38.15 -17.05 0.49
N GLN A 526 -36.94 -16.76 0.93
CA GLN A 526 -36.57 -15.47 1.54
C GLN A 526 -35.22 -15.01 0.95
N VAL A 527 -35.25 -14.34 -0.21
CA VAL A 527 -34.07 -13.96 -1.00
C VAL A 527 -34.09 -12.48 -1.35
N THR A 528 -32.92 -11.84 -1.28
CA THR A 528 -32.68 -10.41 -1.49
C THR A 528 -31.57 -10.21 -2.53
N ASN A 529 -31.76 -9.27 -3.45
CA ASN A 529 -30.72 -8.77 -4.35
C ASN A 529 -29.83 -7.78 -3.57
N LEU A 530 -28.52 -8.01 -3.50
CA LEU A 530 -27.61 -7.24 -2.66
C LEU A 530 -27.19 -5.90 -3.29
N ASP A 531 -27.25 -5.79 -4.62
CA ASP A 531 -26.85 -4.61 -5.38
C ASP A 531 -27.82 -3.43 -5.14
N ASP A 532 -29.13 -3.70 -5.07
CA ASP A 532 -30.19 -2.69 -4.79
C ASP A 532 -30.87 -2.85 -3.42
N LYS A 533 -30.56 -3.94 -2.71
CA LYS A 533 -31.03 -4.30 -1.36
C LYS A 533 -32.54 -4.56 -1.27
N GLN A 534 -33.18 -4.98 -2.37
CA GLN A 534 -34.60 -5.33 -2.40
C GLN A 534 -34.85 -6.86 -2.31
N PRO A 535 -35.93 -7.31 -1.63
CA PRO A 535 -36.39 -8.69 -1.71
C PRO A 535 -36.90 -9.01 -3.13
N GLU A 536 -36.36 -10.06 -3.76
CA GLU A 536 -36.64 -10.40 -5.16
C GLU A 536 -36.76 -11.92 -5.32
N THR A 537 -37.98 -12.43 -5.11
CA THR A 537 -38.25 -13.88 -5.00
C THR A 537 -38.95 -14.51 -6.21
N ASP A 538 -39.48 -13.72 -7.15
CA ASP A 538 -40.35 -14.23 -8.23
C ASP A 538 -39.60 -15.14 -9.24
N GLY A 539 -38.28 -15.04 -9.30
CA GLY A 539 -37.42 -15.97 -10.04
C GLY A 539 -37.24 -17.35 -9.38
N PHE A 540 -37.62 -17.53 -8.11
CA PHE A 540 -37.39 -18.76 -7.35
C PHE A 540 -38.68 -19.59 -7.20
N GLY A 541 -38.77 -20.70 -7.92
CA GLY A 541 -39.90 -21.63 -7.88
C GLY A 541 -39.69 -22.76 -6.87
N LEU A 542 -40.65 -22.91 -5.95
CA LEU A 542 -40.66 -23.92 -4.88
C LEU A 542 -42.12 -24.30 -4.52
N PRO A 543 -42.46 -25.57 -4.22
CA PRO A 543 -43.78 -25.92 -3.72
C PRO A 543 -43.98 -25.41 -2.28
N ALA A 544 -45.20 -24.94 -1.96
CA ALA A 544 -45.51 -24.37 -0.64
C ALA A 544 -45.43 -25.36 0.53
N THR A 545 -45.50 -26.67 0.27
CA THR A 545 -45.41 -27.72 1.28
C THR A 545 -44.75 -28.99 0.74
N VAL A 546 -44.03 -29.72 1.58
CA VAL A 546 -43.56 -31.10 1.34
C VAL A 546 -43.92 -32.00 2.51
N THR A 547 -44.19 -33.28 2.27
CA THR A 547 -44.35 -34.30 3.33
C THR A 547 -43.23 -35.33 3.23
N VAL A 548 -42.41 -35.41 4.28
CA VAL A 548 -41.26 -36.31 4.39
C VAL A 548 -41.71 -37.59 5.10
N PRO A 549 -41.54 -38.79 4.51
CA PRO A 549 -41.97 -40.05 5.12
C PRO A 549 -41.19 -40.37 6.40
N ALA A 550 -41.74 -41.24 7.25
CA ALA A 550 -41.07 -41.72 8.45
C ALA A 550 -39.82 -42.55 8.10
N ASN A 551 -38.68 -42.26 8.72
CA ASN A 551 -37.37 -42.85 8.45
C ASN A 551 -36.97 -42.82 6.96
N GLY A 552 -37.19 -41.67 6.29
CA GLY A 552 -36.96 -41.53 4.86
C GLY A 552 -36.76 -40.08 4.41
N THR A 553 -36.73 -39.87 3.09
CA THR A 553 -36.45 -38.59 2.45
C THR A 553 -37.56 -38.13 1.50
N ALA A 554 -37.55 -36.84 1.17
CA ALA A 554 -38.35 -36.25 0.11
C ALA A 554 -37.54 -35.16 -0.62
N ASP A 555 -37.37 -35.32 -1.93
CA ASP A 555 -36.64 -34.38 -2.78
C ASP A 555 -37.56 -33.29 -3.31
N VAL A 556 -37.13 -32.03 -3.18
CA VAL A 556 -37.86 -30.85 -3.64
C VAL A 556 -37.01 -30.06 -4.65
N PRO A 557 -37.47 -29.84 -5.90
CA PRO A 557 -36.78 -28.95 -6.81
C PRO A 557 -37.00 -27.49 -6.41
N LEU A 558 -35.90 -26.78 -6.16
CA LEU A 558 -35.83 -25.32 -6.20
C LEU A 558 -35.39 -24.94 -7.62
N THR A 559 -36.28 -24.30 -8.38
CA THR A 559 -35.98 -23.81 -9.74
C THR A 559 -35.63 -22.34 -9.71
N LEU A 560 -34.64 -21.92 -10.50
CA LEU A 560 -34.29 -20.52 -10.69
C LEU A 560 -34.59 -20.11 -12.13
N ASP A 561 -35.27 -18.97 -12.31
CA ASP A 561 -35.61 -18.37 -13.59
C ASP A 561 -34.91 -17.01 -13.74
N PRO A 562 -33.70 -16.97 -14.35
CA PRO A 562 -32.94 -15.73 -14.54
C PRO A 562 -33.61 -14.70 -15.46
N ALA A 563 -34.73 -15.02 -16.14
CA ALA A 563 -35.48 -14.05 -16.94
C ALA A 563 -36.44 -13.20 -16.09
N LYS A 564 -36.65 -13.54 -14.81
CA LYS A 564 -37.45 -12.76 -13.86
C LYS A 564 -36.61 -11.97 -12.83
N LEU A 565 -35.29 -11.99 -12.97
CA LEU A 565 -34.34 -11.45 -12.00
C LEU A 565 -33.49 -10.32 -12.60
N GLY A 566 -33.34 -9.22 -11.87
CA GLY A 566 -32.40 -8.14 -12.20
C GLY A 566 -30.93 -8.56 -12.09
N ARG A 567 -30.02 -7.79 -12.71
CA ARG A 567 -28.57 -7.94 -12.48
C ARG A 567 -28.28 -7.81 -10.98
N GLY A 568 -27.33 -8.61 -10.48
CA GLY A 568 -26.86 -8.50 -9.10
C GLY A 568 -26.66 -9.84 -8.40
N GLN A 569 -26.21 -9.77 -7.15
CA GLN A 569 -25.89 -10.92 -6.32
C GLN A 569 -27.01 -11.20 -5.33
N TYR A 570 -27.50 -12.44 -5.32
CA TYR A 570 -28.68 -12.86 -4.56
C TYR A 570 -28.26 -13.64 -3.32
N SER A 571 -28.79 -13.25 -2.16
CA SER A 571 -28.53 -13.87 -0.86
C SER A 571 -29.84 -14.17 -0.15
N GLY A 572 -30.00 -15.38 0.38
CA GLY A 572 -31.17 -15.71 1.17
C GLY A 572 -31.29 -17.16 1.58
N TRP A 573 -32.46 -17.58 2.07
CA TRP A 573 -32.71 -18.95 2.50
C TRP A 573 -34.04 -19.49 1.97
N ILE A 574 -34.08 -20.81 1.78
CA ILE A 574 -35.34 -21.55 1.88
C ILE A 574 -35.54 -21.90 3.34
N VAL A 575 -36.67 -21.47 3.90
CA VAL A 575 -37.03 -21.76 5.29
C VAL A 575 -38.20 -22.72 5.32
N ALA A 576 -37.98 -23.90 5.89
CA ALA A 576 -38.99 -24.94 6.07
C ALA A 576 -39.42 -25.00 7.55
N THR A 577 -40.72 -25.07 7.81
CA THR A 577 -41.29 -25.08 9.17
C THR A 577 -42.33 -26.19 9.34
N GLY A 578 -42.23 -26.94 10.45
CA GLY A 578 -43.04 -28.12 10.73
C GLY A 578 -43.71 -28.12 12.11
N PRO A 579 -44.38 -29.23 12.49
CA PRO A 579 -44.87 -29.46 13.84
C PRO A 579 -43.74 -29.46 14.88
N ASP A 580 -44.12 -29.33 16.16
CA ASP A 580 -43.24 -29.45 17.33
C ASP A 580 -41.98 -28.56 17.32
N GLY A 581 -42.00 -27.47 16.55
CA GLY A 581 -40.90 -26.51 16.44
C GLY A 581 -39.80 -26.89 15.45
N VAL A 582 -40.05 -27.87 14.57
CA VAL A 582 -39.11 -28.22 13.49
C VAL A 582 -38.89 -27.02 12.57
N VAL A 583 -37.63 -26.61 12.40
CA VAL A 583 -37.21 -25.58 11.43
C VAL A 583 -35.92 -26.03 10.73
N THR A 584 -35.85 -25.87 9.41
CA THR A 584 -34.60 -26.04 8.67
C THR A 584 -34.37 -24.90 7.68
N HIS A 585 -33.12 -24.47 7.54
CA HIS A 585 -32.69 -23.45 6.59
C HIS A 585 -31.82 -24.08 5.49
N THR A 586 -32.08 -23.76 4.23
CA THR A 586 -31.15 -24.03 3.11
C THR A 586 -30.65 -22.70 2.59
N ALA A 587 -29.35 -22.42 2.69
CA ALA A 587 -28.77 -21.19 2.17
C ALA A 587 -28.80 -21.17 0.63
N VAL A 588 -29.23 -20.05 0.05
CA VAL A 588 -29.42 -19.84 -1.39
C VAL A 588 -28.54 -18.70 -1.85
N GLY A 589 -27.72 -18.96 -2.87
CA GLY A 589 -26.85 -17.98 -3.51
C GLY A 589 -26.95 -18.07 -5.02
N ALA A 590 -26.89 -16.92 -5.71
CA ALA A 590 -26.80 -16.82 -7.15
C ALA A 590 -26.19 -15.47 -7.56
N LEU A 591 -25.43 -15.42 -8.65
CA LEU A 591 -25.01 -14.18 -9.29
C LEU A 591 -25.70 -14.04 -10.64
N ARG A 592 -26.58 -13.05 -10.79
CA ARG A 592 -27.17 -12.70 -12.08
C ARG A 592 -26.23 -11.76 -12.83
N SER A 593 -25.38 -12.33 -13.68
CA SER A 593 -24.59 -11.58 -14.66
C SER A 593 -25.51 -10.86 -15.65
N GLY A 594 -25.08 -9.68 -16.11
CA GLY A 594 -25.66 -9.03 -17.29
C GLY A 594 -25.37 -9.81 -18.58
N PRO A 595 -26.00 -9.45 -19.71
CA PRO A 595 -25.57 -9.92 -21.03
C PRO A 595 -24.10 -9.57 -21.27
N LYS A 596 -23.37 -10.42 -21.99
CA LYS A 596 -21.97 -10.17 -22.34
C LYS A 596 -21.80 -9.85 -23.82
N HIS A 597 -20.89 -8.92 -24.11
CA HIS A 597 -20.59 -8.41 -25.44
C HIS A 597 -19.08 -8.33 -25.68
N LYS A 598 -18.67 -8.39 -26.95
CA LYS A 598 -17.26 -8.35 -27.33
C LYS A 598 -16.77 -6.93 -27.51
N VAL A 599 -15.68 -6.58 -26.82
CA VAL A 599 -14.99 -5.30 -26.98
C VAL A 599 -13.68 -5.55 -27.71
N THR A 600 -13.67 -5.23 -29.02
CA THR A 600 -12.49 -5.37 -29.88
C THR A 600 -11.66 -4.08 -29.84
N LEU A 601 -10.39 -4.20 -29.52
CA LEU A 601 -9.43 -3.12 -29.36
C LEU A 601 -8.33 -3.21 -30.42
N ARG A 602 -8.04 -2.08 -31.09
CA ARG A 602 -6.88 -1.92 -31.98
C ARG A 602 -6.24 -0.55 -31.79
N ALA A 603 -4.95 -0.43 -32.08
CA ALA A 603 -4.21 0.82 -31.88
C ALA A 603 -3.54 1.35 -33.16
N VAL A 604 -3.38 2.66 -33.22
CA VAL A 604 -2.77 3.40 -34.35
C VAL A 604 -1.77 4.43 -33.82
N GLY A 605 -0.54 4.39 -34.33
CA GLY A 605 0.56 5.27 -33.94
C GLY A 605 0.44 6.69 -34.51
N LEU A 606 1.37 7.57 -34.11
CA LEU A 606 1.44 8.95 -34.61
C LEU A 606 1.76 9.01 -36.12
N ASP A 607 2.46 8.00 -36.64
CA ASP A 607 2.72 7.76 -38.06
C ASP A 607 1.48 7.27 -38.86
N GLY A 608 0.40 6.91 -38.15
CA GLY A 608 -0.82 6.36 -38.73
C GLY A 608 -0.77 4.86 -39.04
N GLN A 609 0.27 4.12 -38.64
CA GLN A 609 0.33 2.66 -38.80
C GLN A 609 -0.31 1.94 -37.61
N PRO A 610 -0.75 0.67 -37.77
CA PRO A 610 -1.11 -0.18 -36.65
C PRO A 610 0.08 -0.34 -35.68
N THR A 611 -0.14 -0.08 -34.40
CA THR A 611 0.91 -0.11 -33.36
C THR A 611 0.55 -1.04 -32.20
N GLY A 612 1.50 -1.30 -31.31
CA GLY A 612 1.28 -2.01 -30.04
C GLY A 612 0.75 -1.10 -28.93
N VAL A 613 0.20 -1.72 -27.89
CA VAL A 613 -0.16 -1.04 -26.63
C VAL A 613 0.33 -1.92 -25.48
N PRO A 614 1.28 -1.45 -24.65
CA PRO A 614 1.85 -2.24 -23.57
C PRO A 614 0.80 -2.60 -22.49
N VAL A 615 -0.03 -1.63 -22.10
CA VAL A 615 -1.01 -1.80 -21.02
C VAL A 615 -2.34 -1.12 -21.39
N ILE A 616 -3.42 -1.85 -21.15
CA ILE A 616 -4.81 -1.40 -21.25
C ILE A 616 -5.53 -1.84 -19.97
N SER A 617 -6.22 -0.91 -19.31
CA SER A 617 -7.25 -1.25 -18.32
C SER A 617 -8.62 -0.81 -18.87
N LEU A 618 -9.51 -1.77 -19.10
CA LEU A 618 -10.94 -1.56 -19.39
C LEU A 618 -11.72 -2.04 -18.17
N TYR A 619 -11.90 -1.16 -17.19
CA TYR A 619 -12.45 -1.50 -15.88
C TYR A 619 -13.84 -0.89 -15.68
N GLY A 620 -14.80 -1.66 -15.19
CA GLY A 620 -16.23 -1.36 -15.21
C GLY A 620 -16.83 -0.91 -13.88
N ASP A 621 -18.16 -0.76 -13.85
CA ASP A 621 -18.94 -0.57 -12.62
C ASP A 621 -18.91 -1.78 -11.67
N ASN A 622 -18.47 -2.95 -12.17
CA ASN A 622 -18.36 -4.21 -11.44
C ASN A 622 -17.02 -4.88 -11.74
N SER A 623 -16.29 -5.29 -10.69
CA SER A 623 -14.95 -5.91 -10.77
C SER A 623 -14.90 -7.16 -11.65
N ARG A 624 -15.98 -7.94 -11.70
CA ARG A 624 -16.06 -9.21 -12.47
C ARG A 624 -16.10 -9.00 -13.99
N SER A 625 -16.03 -7.76 -14.46
CA SER A 625 -15.84 -7.40 -15.88
C SER A 625 -14.58 -6.56 -16.13
N ASP A 626 -13.70 -6.39 -15.14
CA ASP A 626 -12.43 -5.68 -15.33
C ASP A 626 -11.46 -6.46 -16.21
N VAL A 627 -10.92 -5.78 -17.22
CA VAL A 627 -9.97 -6.37 -18.16
C VAL A 627 -8.67 -5.58 -18.16
N LEU A 628 -7.63 -6.20 -17.60
CA LEU A 628 -6.23 -5.84 -17.88
C LEU A 628 -5.81 -6.55 -19.18
N ALA A 629 -5.26 -5.81 -20.14
CA ALA A 629 -4.93 -6.34 -21.46
C ALA A 629 -3.71 -5.63 -22.09
N TRP A 630 -3.27 -6.15 -23.25
CA TRP A 630 -2.26 -5.54 -24.10
C TRP A 630 -2.56 -5.80 -25.58
N ILE A 631 -1.99 -5.01 -26.47
CA ILE A 631 -2.02 -5.23 -27.93
C ILE A 631 -0.58 -5.48 -28.41
N PRO A 632 -0.25 -6.69 -28.88
CA PRO A 632 1.00 -6.93 -29.62
C PRO A 632 1.12 -6.02 -30.83
N ASN A 633 2.34 -5.64 -31.23
CA ASN A 633 2.53 -4.68 -32.31
C ASN A 633 1.84 -5.12 -33.62
N GLY A 634 0.99 -4.26 -34.17
CA GLY A 634 0.20 -4.52 -35.38
C GLY A 634 -0.97 -5.49 -35.23
N ALA A 635 -1.30 -5.94 -34.02
CA ALA A 635 -2.36 -6.90 -33.75
C ALA A 635 -3.69 -6.23 -33.30
N THR A 636 -4.65 -7.07 -32.93
CA THR A 636 -5.89 -6.65 -32.24
C THR A 636 -6.08 -7.53 -31.00
N TYR A 637 -6.82 -6.99 -30.03
CA TYR A 637 -7.26 -7.71 -28.82
C TYR A 637 -8.79 -7.71 -28.78
N THR A 638 -9.41 -8.71 -28.15
CA THR A 638 -10.87 -8.76 -27.95
C THR A 638 -11.17 -9.30 -26.56
N ALA A 639 -11.85 -8.49 -25.75
CA ALA A 639 -12.46 -8.90 -24.48
C ALA A 639 -13.90 -9.37 -24.69
N GLU A 640 -14.46 -10.08 -23.71
CA GLU A 640 -15.90 -10.32 -23.58
C GLU A 640 -16.33 -9.92 -22.16
N VAL A 641 -17.11 -8.83 -22.05
CA VAL A 641 -17.44 -8.13 -20.78
C VAL A 641 -18.94 -7.94 -20.65
N GLU A 642 -19.45 -7.71 -19.44
CA GLU A 642 -20.89 -7.46 -19.24
C GLU A 642 -21.37 -6.11 -19.81
N GLU A 643 -22.67 -5.98 -20.03
CA GLU A 643 -23.32 -4.68 -20.21
C GLU A 643 -23.03 -3.75 -19.03
N GLY A 644 -22.55 -2.54 -19.31
CA GLY A 644 -22.10 -1.60 -18.29
C GLY A 644 -21.40 -0.37 -18.85
N THR A 645 -20.93 0.50 -17.95
CA THR A 645 -20.07 1.65 -18.29
C THR A 645 -18.66 1.40 -17.75
N TYR A 646 -17.66 1.67 -18.59
CA TYR A 646 -16.26 1.36 -18.35
C TYR A 646 -15.36 2.59 -18.48
N LEU A 647 -14.32 2.62 -17.64
CA LEU A 647 -13.11 3.39 -17.83
C LEU A 647 -12.17 2.58 -18.72
N LEU A 648 -11.97 3.04 -19.94
CA LEU A 648 -10.86 2.61 -20.78
C LEU A 648 -9.68 3.58 -20.55
N HIS A 649 -8.55 3.06 -20.09
CA HIS A 649 -7.28 3.78 -20.02
C HIS A 649 -6.17 2.95 -20.68
N SER A 650 -5.31 3.61 -21.47
CA SER A 650 -4.19 2.98 -22.18
C SER A 650 -3.15 4.01 -22.63
N LEU A 651 -1.95 3.53 -22.92
CA LEU A 651 -0.77 4.33 -23.27
C LEU A 651 -0.22 3.90 -24.63
N VAL A 652 0.03 4.85 -25.54
CA VAL A 652 0.82 4.62 -26.76
C VAL A 652 2.14 5.39 -26.66
N GLU A 653 3.25 4.67 -26.71
CA GLU A 653 4.61 5.20 -26.64
C GLU A 653 5.17 5.45 -28.05
N ASN A 654 5.85 6.58 -28.26
CA ASN A 654 6.57 6.91 -29.49
C ASN A 654 8.07 7.02 -29.20
N SER A 655 8.78 5.90 -29.32
CA SER A 655 10.21 5.77 -28.99
C SER A 655 11.16 6.26 -30.10
N ASP A 656 10.82 7.34 -30.81
CA ASP A 656 11.74 7.99 -31.76
C ASP A 656 12.86 8.70 -30.98
N PRO A 657 14.14 8.30 -31.07
CA PRO A 657 15.23 8.90 -30.29
C PRO A 657 15.47 10.40 -30.59
N GLN A 658 14.93 10.92 -31.69
CA GLN A 658 14.96 12.35 -31.99
C GLN A 658 13.79 13.10 -31.32
N ASP A 659 12.63 12.45 -31.10
CA ASP A 659 11.38 13.06 -30.65
C ASP A 659 10.51 12.09 -29.81
N GLU A 660 11.00 11.72 -28.62
CA GLU A 660 10.33 10.78 -27.73
C GLU A 660 9.03 11.39 -27.13
N GLN A 661 7.88 10.74 -27.38
CA GLN A 661 6.56 11.23 -26.92
C GLN A 661 5.72 10.12 -26.28
N ALA A 662 4.84 10.49 -25.35
CA ALA A 662 3.81 9.62 -24.77
C ALA A 662 2.41 10.12 -25.15
N SER A 663 1.52 9.21 -25.54
CA SER A 663 0.13 9.52 -25.92
C SER A 663 -0.86 8.69 -25.10
N LEU A 664 -1.48 9.32 -24.10
CA LEU A 664 -2.46 8.69 -23.23
C LEU A 664 -3.85 8.71 -23.90
N PHE A 665 -4.45 7.54 -24.03
CA PHE A 665 -5.85 7.39 -24.43
C PHE A 665 -6.68 7.05 -23.20
N THR A 666 -7.73 7.82 -22.96
CA THR A 666 -8.67 7.61 -21.85
C THR A 666 -10.07 7.92 -22.35
N ASP A 667 -11.06 7.10 -21.99
CA ASP A 667 -12.47 7.49 -22.01
C ASP A 667 -13.18 6.87 -20.79
N PRO A 668 -13.69 7.69 -19.84
CA PRO A 668 -14.45 7.22 -18.68
C PRO A 668 -15.93 6.94 -18.97
N ASN A 669 -16.33 6.98 -20.24
CA ASN A 669 -17.72 6.86 -20.71
C ASN A 669 -17.92 5.69 -21.70
N VAL A 670 -17.10 4.63 -21.67
CA VAL A 670 -17.24 3.50 -22.60
C VAL A 670 -18.45 2.66 -22.20
N VAL A 671 -19.59 2.93 -22.83
CA VAL A 671 -20.82 2.13 -22.65
C VAL A 671 -20.73 0.90 -23.55
N VAL A 672 -20.91 -0.28 -22.96
CA VAL A 672 -21.03 -1.56 -23.65
C VAL A 672 -22.49 -2.01 -23.57
N ASP A 673 -23.18 -1.95 -24.71
CA ASP A 673 -24.58 -2.36 -24.92
C ASP A 673 -24.74 -3.35 -26.11
N LYS A 674 -23.61 -3.68 -26.76
CA LYS A 674 -23.47 -4.55 -27.94
C LYS A 674 -21.99 -4.81 -28.23
N ASP A 675 -21.70 -5.78 -29.09
CA ASP A 675 -20.38 -5.96 -29.71
C ASP A 675 -19.85 -4.62 -30.28
N THR A 676 -18.70 -4.17 -29.77
CA THR A 676 -18.18 -2.81 -29.93
C THR A 676 -16.70 -2.84 -30.33
N GLU A 677 -16.32 -1.99 -31.29
CA GLU A 677 -14.91 -1.81 -31.68
C GLU A 677 -14.40 -0.42 -31.26
N ILE A 678 -13.24 -0.39 -30.60
CA ILE A 678 -12.58 0.83 -30.13
C ILE A 678 -11.19 0.95 -30.76
N VAL A 679 -10.86 2.17 -31.22
CA VAL A 679 -9.59 2.49 -31.87
C VAL A 679 -8.79 3.47 -31.00
N ILE A 680 -7.75 2.95 -30.35
CA ILE A 680 -6.75 3.69 -29.58
C ILE A 680 -5.85 4.41 -30.60
N ASP A 681 -6.23 5.64 -30.96
CA ASP A 681 -5.61 6.39 -32.07
C ASP A 681 -4.80 7.57 -31.51
N ALA A 682 -3.48 7.40 -31.43
CA ALA A 682 -2.59 8.38 -30.81
C ALA A 682 -2.69 9.77 -31.47
N ARG A 683 -3.07 9.84 -32.75
CA ARG A 683 -3.23 11.09 -33.51
C ARG A 683 -4.44 11.94 -33.06
N LYS A 684 -5.30 11.40 -32.19
CA LYS A 684 -6.40 12.12 -31.54
C LYS A 684 -6.01 12.74 -30.20
N ALA A 685 -4.87 12.35 -29.64
CA ALA A 685 -4.36 12.92 -28.41
C ALA A 685 -3.84 14.35 -28.67
N VAL A 686 -4.10 15.27 -27.73
CA VAL A 686 -3.67 16.68 -27.82
C VAL A 686 -2.59 16.97 -26.78
N PRO A 687 -1.59 17.81 -27.09
CA PRO A 687 -0.50 18.09 -26.14
C PRO A 687 -1.00 18.78 -24.88
N ILE A 688 -0.51 18.32 -23.73
CA ILE A 688 -0.62 19.01 -22.46
C ILE A 688 0.43 20.12 -22.44
N LYS A 689 -0.01 21.38 -22.33
CA LYS A 689 0.87 22.55 -22.31
C LYS A 689 0.86 23.24 -20.94
N ILE A 690 2.01 23.30 -20.29
CA ILE A 690 2.20 24.15 -19.11
C ILE A 690 2.83 25.48 -19.55
N GLU A 691 2.23 26.61 -19.18
CA GLU A 691 2.74 27.95 -19.45
C GLU A 691 3.23 28.62 -18.16
N THR A 692 4.53 28.83 -18.07
CA THR A 692 5.24 29.42 -16.92
C THR A 692 5.54 30.92 -17.14
N PRO A 693 5.59 31.75 -16.06
CA PRO A 693 5.97 33.17 -16.13
C PRO A 693 7.41 33.46 -16.59
N LYS A 694 8.29 32.46 -16.58
CA LYS A 694 9.69 32.50 -17.00
C LYS A 694 9.95 31.27 -17.89
N PRO A 695 10.88 31.31 -18.86
CA PRO A 695 11.24 30.13 -19.65
C PRO A 695 11.55 28.94 -18.74
N SER A 696 11.08 27.75 -19.08
CA SER A 696 11.31 26.54 -18.27
C SER A 696 11.33 25.27 -19.10
N GLU A 697 12.11 24.29 -18.68
CA GLU A 697 12.12 22.92 -19.22
C GLU A 697 11.62 21.93 -18.16
N GLN A 698 11.06 20.79 -18.59
CA GLN A 698 10.72 19.68 -17.69
C GLN A 698 11.99 18.96 -17.27
N GLN A 699 12.16 18.77 -15.97
CA GLN A 699 13.24 17.98 -15.41
C GLN A 699 12.68 16.73 -14.73
N ALA A 700 13.32 15.60 -14.98
CA ALA A 700 13.03 14.32 -14.35
C ALA A 700 11.60 13.77 -14.63
N VAL A 701 11.14 12.86 -13.76
CA VAL A 701 9.97 11.97 -13.93
C VAL A 701 8.69 12.76 -14.23
N LEU A 702 7.88 12.20 -15.12
CA LEU A 702 6.51 12.64 -15.39
C LEU A 702 5.52 11.59 -14.87
N SER A 703 4.55 12.05 -14.08
CA SER A 703 3.51 11.20 -13.49
C SER A 703 2.12 11.74 -13.85
N TYR A 704 1.24 10.87 -14.31
CA TYR A 704 -0.15 11.19 -14.65
C TYR A 704 -1.09 10.21 -13.99
N TYR A 705 -2.31 10.66 -13.68
CA TYR A 705 -3.32 9.84 -13.02
C TYR A 705 -4.69 10.08 -13.63
N VAL A 706 -5.45 8.99 -13.77
CA VAL A 706 -6.91 9.02 -13.92
C VAL A 706 -7.54 8.43 -12.67
N HIS A 707 -8.64 9.02 -12.23
CA HIS A 707 -9.49 8.53 -11.15
C HIS A 707 -10.95 8.51 -11.62
N ARG A 708 -11.67 7.43 -11.33
CA ARG A 708 -13.07 7.21 -11.67
C ARG A 708 -13.80 6.63 -10.47
N GLU A 709 -14.91 7.24 -10.11
CA GLU A 709 -15.82 6.80 -9.06
C GLU A 709 -17.19 6.55 -9.72
N TYR A 710 -17.75 5.35 -9.58
CA TYR A 710 -19.03 4.98 -10.19
C TYR A 710 -20.21 5.28 -9.26
N GLY A 711 -21.44 5.27 -9.80
CA GLY A 711 -22.66 5.56 -9.05
C GLY A 711 -22.98 4.59 -7.89
N ASN A 712 -22.32 3.44 -7.83
CA ASN A 712 -22.39 2.46 -6.73
C ASN A 712 -21.27 2.66 -5.67
N GLY A 713 -20.41 3.68 -5.82
CA GLY A 713 -19.28 3.95 -4.94
C GLY A 713 -17.99 3.20 -5.29
N ARG A 714 -17.99 2.34 -6.32
CA ARG A 714 -16.79 1.66 -6.81
C ARG A 714 -15.75 2.67 -7.30
N SER A 715 -14.47 2.52 -6.93
CA SER A 715 -13.45 3.54 -7.21
C SER A 715 -12.17 2.96 -7.82
N ILE A 716 -11.67 3.60 -8.87
CA ILE A 716 -10.58 3.10 -9.71
C ILE A 716 -9.62 4.24 -10.03
N SER A 717 -8.36 4.09 -9.63
CA SER A 717 -7.27 4.99 -9.97
C SER A 717 -6.20 4.25 -10.78
N HIS A 718 -5.75 4.83 -11.89
CA HIS A 718 -4.65 4.32 -12.69
C HIS A 718 -3.60 5.43 -12.83
N GLY A 719 -2.41 5.19 -12.29
CA GLY A 719 -1.26 6.08 -12.40
C GLY A 719 -0.22 5.54 -13.40
N VAL A 720 0.37 6.44 -14.19
CA VAL A 720 1.38 6.09 -15.20
C VAL A 720 2.62 6.95 -14.99
N MET A 721 3.79 6.32 -15.01
CA MET A 721 5.10 6.96 -14.82
C MET A 721 5.96 6.82 -16.07
N HIS A 722 6.56 7.93 -16.50
CA HIS A 722 7.63 7.93 -17.51
C HIS A 722 8.92 8.54 -16.97
N PHE A 723 10.04 7.92 -17.33
CA PHE A 723 11.37 8.48 -17.17
C PHE A 723 11.60 9.66 -18.15
N SER A 724 12.64 10.43 -17.89
CA SER A 724 12.76 11.83 -18.31
C SER A 724 13.14 12.07 -19.78
N THR A 725 13.17 11.03 -20.60
CA THR A 725 13.46 11.14 -22.03
C THR A 725 12.25 11.65 -22.83
N VAL A 726 11.03 11.42 -22.33
CA VAL A 726 9.77 11.87 -22.95
C VAL A 726 9.67 13.40 -22.94
N LYS A 727 9.67 14.00 -24.14
CA LYS A 727 9.68 15.47 -24.34
C LYS A 727 8.28 16.06 -24.42
N GLN A 728 7.30 15.29 -24.91
CA GLN A 728 5.91 15.74 -25.05
C GLN A 728 4.91 14.68 -24.60
N VAL A 729 3.87 15.15 -23.93
CA VAL A 729 2.77 14.33 -23.41
C VAL A 729 1.48 14.76 -24.09
N ASN A 730 0.83 13.83 -24.76
CA ASN A 730 -0.45 14.03 -25.43
C ASN A 730 -1.54 13.25 -24.67
N VAL A 731 -2.75 13.78 -24.55
CA VAL A 731 -3.90 13.07 -23.95
C VAL A 731 -5.16 13.23 -24.79
N THR A 732 -5.98 12.18 -24.87
CA THR A 732 -7.21 12.20 -25.66
C THR A 732 -8.34 12.94 -24.91
N PRO A 733 -8.99 13.96 -25.53
CA PRO A 733 -10.14 14.64 -24.91
C PRO A 733 -11.37 13.74 -24.74
N THR A 734 -12.13 13.94 -23.67
CA THR A 734 -13.29 13.10 -23.31
C THR A 734 -14.58 13.90 -23.14
N LYS A 735 -15.70 13.17 -23.01
CA LYS A 735 -17.01 13.76 -22.68
C LYS A 735 -17.16 13.87 -21.15
N PRO A 736 -17.95 14.85 -20.65
CA PRO A 736 -18.41 14.88 -19.26
C PRO A 736 -19.08 13.57 -18.84
N VAL A 737 -18.53 12.96 -17.78
CA VAL A 737 -19.13 11.85 -17.03
C VAL A 737 -20.48 12.28 -16.44
N LYS A 738 -21.42 11.33 -16.30
CA LYS A 738 -22.79 11.60 -15.84
C LYS A 738 -23.19 10.81 -14.59
N ASP A 739 -22.38 9.84 -14.22
CA ASP A 739 -22.71 8.69 -13.40
C ASP A 739 -21.57 8.44 -12.39
N GLY A 740 -21.56 9.25 -11.32
CA GLY A 740 -20.45 9.33 -10.36
C GLY A 740 -19.46 10.45 -10.71
N SER A 741 -18.18 10.27 -10.37
CA SER A 741 -17.13 11.28 -10.53
C SER A 741 -15.96 10.80 -11.40
N PHE A 742 -15.17 11.74 -11.91
CA PHE A 742 -13.95 11.50 -12.67
C PHE A 742 -12.97 12.66 -12.51
N GLU A 743 -11.68 12.35 -12.47
CA GLU A 743 -10.61 13.33 -12.54
C GLU A 743 -9.43 12.80 -13.35
N PHE A 744 -8.89 13.64 -14.24
CA PHE A 744 -7.56 13.46 -14.79
C PHE A 744 -6.61 14.48 -14.16
N SER A 745 -5.40 14.08 -13.80
CA SER A 745 -4.36 15.02 -13.39
C SER A 745 -2.98 14.66 -13.95
N SER A 746 -2.18 15.67 -14.24
CA SER A 746 -0.80 15.51 -14.72
C SER A 746 0.15 16.36 -13.87
N ARG A 747 1.32 15.80 -13.57
CA ARG A 747 2.31 16.43 -12.68
C ARG A 747 3.61 16.75 -13.41
N TRP A 748 4.10 17.96 -13.18
CA TRP A 748 5.22 18.57 -13.90
C TRP A 748 6.20 19.23 -12.92
N GLN A 749 7.49 19.10 -13.21
CA GLN A 749 8.59 19.59 -12.38
C GLN A 749 9.52 20.41 -13.28
N LEU A 750 9.25 21.73 -13.37
CA LEU A 750 9.86 22.60 -14.37
C LEU A 750 10.90 23.55 -13.74
N VAL A 751 12.07 23.66 -14.36
CA VAL A 751 13.19 24.51 -13.90
C VAL A 751 13.65 25.47 -15.00
N ALA A 752 14.47 26.47 -14.66
CA ALA A 752 15.15 27.31 -15.66
C ALA A 752 15.95 26.43 -16.66
N PRO A 753 15.85 26.65 -17.99
CA PRO A 753 16.48 25.75 -18.95
C PRO A 753 17.99 25.73 -18.82
N MET A 754 18.57 24.55 -18.59
CA MET A 754 19.96 24.35 -18.22
C MET A 754 20.92 24.77 -19.34
N VAL A 755 20.49 24.60 -20.60
CA VAL A 755 21.20 25.04 -21.80
C VAL A 755 20.26 25.90 -22.65
N GLN A 756 20.72 27.09 -23.05
CA GLN A 756 20.01 27.93 -24.02
C GLN A 756 20.98 28.40 -25.09
N ALA A 757 20.80 27.88 -26.31
CA ALA A 757 21.56 28.24 -27.49
C ALA A 757 20.78 29.19 -28.41
N SER A 758 21.45 30.19 -28.96
CA SER A 758 20.92 31.03 -30.04
C SER A 758 22.00 31.27 -31.09
N ILE A 759 21.69 30.99 -32.36
CA ILE A 759 22.62 31.13 -33.48
C ILE A 759 21.96 32.01 -34.55
N PRO A 760 22.53 33.19 -34.90
CA PRO A 760 21.96 34.06 -35.93
C PRO A 760 21.85 33.33 -37.29
N GLY A 761 20.62 33.17 -37.77
CA GLY A 761 20.30 32.44 -39.00
C GLY A 761 19.76 31.01 -38.78
N VAL A 762 19.67 30.53 -37.54
CA VAL A 762 18.96 29.29 -37.17
C VAL A 762 17.66 29.65 -36.44
N THR A 763 16.58 28.94 -36.72
CA THR A 763 15.24 29.22 -36.19
C THR A 763 14.65 28.02 -35.45
N GLY A 764 13.86 28.31 -34.40
CA GLY A 764 13.30 27.31 -33.49
C GLY A 764 14.23 27.01 -32.30
N PRO A 765 13.77 26.21 -31.33
CA PRO A 765 14.63 25.66 -30.29
C PRO A 765 15.63 24.66 -30.88
N LEU A 766 16.61 24.29 -30.05
CA LEU A 766 17.63 23.28 -30.33
C LEU A 766 17.77 22.41 -29.09
N ASP A 767 17.61 21.10 -29.26
CA ASP A 767 17.79 20.10 -28.20
C ASP A 767 19.29 19.86 -27.98
N ILE A 768 19.85 20.51 -26.96
CA ILE A 768 21.29 20.47 -26.61
C ILE A 768 21.39 20.27 -25.11
N ASN A 769 21.91 19.13 -24.66
CA ASN A 769 21.97 18.76 -23.24
C ASN A 769 23.43 18.71 -22.75
N LEU A 770 23.68 19.10 -21.49
CA LEU A 770 25.01 18.99 -20.89
C LEU A 770 25.34 17.51 -20.59
N LEU A 771 26.55 17.08 -20.95
CA LEU A 771 27.04 15.75 -20.57
C LEU A 771 27.20 15.62 -19.04
N HIS A 772 27.10 14.39 -18.54
CA HIS A 772 27.02 14.07 -17.10
C HIS A 772 28.09 14.78 -16.25
N GLN A 773 29.33 14.73 -16.73
CA GLN A 773 30.54 15.24 -16.08
C GLN A 773 31.00 16.60 -16.63
N SER A 774 30.19 17.25 -17.48
CA SER A 774 30.54 18.52 -18.12
C SER A 774 30.78 19.65 -17.11
N PRO A 775 31.88 20.42 -17.19
CA PRO A 775 32.04 21.62 -16.37
C PRO A 775 31.12 22.74 -16.87
N SER A 776 30.54 23.49 -15.94
CA SER A 776 29.62 24.58 -16.25
C SER A 776 30.22 25.95 -15.94
N TYR A 777 29.57 27.00 -16.45
CA TYR A 777 29.74 28.38 -16.03
C TYR A 777 28.36 29.02 -15.97
N GLU A 778 28.06 29.82 -14.95
CA GLU A 778 26.74 30.46 -14.89
C GLU A 778 26.63 31.65 -15.85
N GLY A 779 25.48 31.78 -16.51
CA GLY A 779 25.14 32.91 -17.38
C GLY A 779 25.55 32.75 -18.84
N LYS A 780 25.60 33.88 -19.57
CA LYS A 780 25.70 33.91 -21.04
C LYS A 780 27.11 34.23 -21.55
N ARG A 781 27.59 33.45 -22.53
CA ARG A 781 28.81 33.70 -23.30
C ARG A 781 28.53 33.60 -24.81
N ARG A 782 29.41 34.18 -25.63
CA ARG A 782 29.40 34.05 -27.09
C ARG A 782 30.67 33.39 -27.56
N PHE A 783 30.54 32.41 -28.46
CA PHE A 783 31.66 31.71 -29.07
C PHE A 783 31.57 31.81 -30.60
N PRO A 784 32.69 31.85 -31.34
CA PRO A 784 32.74 31.39 -32.72
C PRO A 784 32.20 29.95 -32.80
N LEU A 785 31.43 29.62 -33.84
CA LEU A 785 30.89 28.27 -34.05
C LEU A 785 31.65 27.60 -35.21
N VAL A 786 32.34 26.50 -34.92
CA VAL A 786 33.17 25.77 -35.90
C VAL A 786 32.75 24.31 -35.94
N TYR A 787 32.35 23.82 -37.10
CA TYR A 787 32.24 22.38 -37.36
C TYR A 787 33.62 21.85 -37.79
N ALA A 788 34.06 20.75 -37.19
CA ALA A 788 35.36 20.16 -37.48
C ALA A 788 35.27 18.63 -37.57
N ASP A 789 36.18 18.04 -38.33
CA ASP A 789 36.47 16.61 -38.32
C ASP A 789 37.54 16.29 -37.26
N SER A 790 38.05 15.05 -37.27
CA SER A 790 39.12 14.59 -36.36
C SER A 790 40.46 15.34 -36.50
N SER A 791 40.64 16.21 -37.50
CA SER A 791 41.80 17.12 -37.56
C SER A 791 41.68 18.35 -36.66
N LEU A 792 40.47 18.64 -36.14
CA LEU A 792 40.17 19.73 -35.21
C LEU A 792 40.67 21.12 -35.66
N GLN A 793 40.78 21.34 -36.98
CA GLN A 793 41.26 22.60 -37.52
C GLN A 793 40.31 23.76 -37.22
N GLY A 794 40.87 24.89 -36.80
CA GLY A 794 40.12 26.13 -36.54
C GLY A 794 39.37 26.20 -35.21
N VAL A 795 39.32 25.14 -34.40
CA VAL A 795 38.52 25.12 -33.15
C VAL A 795 39.04 26.03 -32.02
N LYS A 796 40.25 26.58 -32.14
CA LYS A 796 40.93 27.31 -31.05
C LYS A 796 40.14 28.56 -30.60
N GLY A 797 39.62 28.52 -29.38
CA GLY A 797 38.75 29.57 -28.81
C GLY A 797 37.30 29.55 -29.32
N ALA A 798 36.92 28.58 -30.15
CA ALA A 798 35.57 28.37 -30.66
C ALA A 798 34.79 27.36 -29.79
N LEU A 799 33.48 27.31 -29.98
CA LEU A 799 32.70 26.11 -29.70
C LEU A 799 32.83 25.18 -30.91
N ALA A 800 33.35 23.98 -30.67
CA ALA A 800 33.45 22.94 -31.69
C ALA A 800 32.12 22.18 -31.82
N VAL A 801 31.70 21.89 -33.05
CA VAL A 801 30.64 20.93 -33.37
C VAL A 801 31.31 19.74 -34.05
N LEU A 802 31.16 18.55 -33.49
CA LEU A 802 31.72 17.30 -33.99
C LEU A 802 30.58 16.29 -34.17
N ASP A 803 30.68 15.40 -35.15
CA ASP A 803 29.85 14.19 -35.16
C ASP A 803 30.38 13.22 -34.09
N SER A 804 29.50 12.62 -33.28
CA SER A 804 29.88 11.67 -32.23
C SER A 804 30.48 10.41 -32.85
N SER A 805 31.59 9.92 -32.29
CA SER A 805 32.26 8.68 -32.73
C SER A 805 31.83 7.43 -31.95
N GLU A 806 30.82 7.55 -31.07
CA GLU A 806 30.35 6.42 -30.25
C GLU A 806 29.17 5.70 -30.91
N ASP A 807 29.21 4.37 -30.84
CA ASP A 807 28.26 3.43 -31.46
C ASP A 807 27.16 2.95 -30.50
N GLY A 808 26.99 3.63 -29.37
CA GLY A 808 26.02 3.34 -28.31
C GLY A 808 26.46 2.32 -27.26
N TRP A 809 27.68 1.78 -27.33
CA TRP A 809 28.13 0.68 -26.46
C TRP A 809 29.07 1.07 -25.30
N GLY A 810 29.25 2.37 -24.99
CA GLY A 810 29.99 2.83 -23.81
C GLY A 810 31.52 2.81 -23.95
N ASN A 811 32.06 2.61 -25.16
CA ASN A 811 33.51 2.46 -25.40
C ASN A 811 34.28 3.80 -25.47
N GLY A 812 33.99 4.73 -24.55
CA GLY A 812 34.83 5.89 -24.19
C GLY A 812 35.06 6.98 -25.26
N SER A 813 34.51 6.87 -26.48
CA SER A 813 34.99 7.70 -27.60
C SER A 813 34.45 9.14 -27.58
N GLU A 814 33.25 9.42 -27.02
CA GLU A 814 32.81 10.81 -26.78
C GLU A 814 33.80 11.56 -25.86
N GLN A 815 34.37 10.88 -24.85
CA GLN A 815 35.32 11.45 -23.89
C GLN A 815 36.68 11.74 -24.53
N ASP A 816 37.20 10.81 -25.34
CA ASP A 816 38.42 11.03 -26.13
C ASP A 816 38.25 12.20 -27.14
N GLN A 817 37.07 12.35 -27.77
CA GLN A 817 36.76 13.50 -28.62
C GLN A 817 36.79 14.83 -27.85
N ILE A 818 36.22 14.88 -26.64
CA ILE A 818 36.21 16.07 -25.78
C ILE A 818 37.64 16.43 -25.35
N ALA A 819 38.43 15.43 -24.91
CA ALA A 819 39.82 15.62 -24.52
C ALA A 819 40.71 16.10 -25.68
N ALA A 820 40.50 15.56 -26.89
CA ALA A 820 41.18 16.01 -28.10
C ALA A 820 40.80 17.46 -28.46
N ALA A 821 39.51 17.82 -28.42
CA ALA A 821 39.03 19.17 -28.68
C ALA A 821 39.61 20.20 -27.68
N ALA A 822 39.63 19.86 -26.38
CA ALA A 822 40.26 20.67 -25.34
C ALA A 822 41.76 20.87 -25.60
N LYS A 823 42.49 19.82 -25.99
CA LYS A 823 43.92 19.85 -26.32
C LYS A 823 44.21 20.67 -27.59
N ALA A 824 43.29 20.71 -28.56
CA ALA A 824 43.33 21.62 -29.72
C ALA A 824 42.99 23.08 -29.35
N GLY A 825 42.52 23.33 -28.12
CA GLY A 825 42.20 24.65 -27.59
C GLY A 825 40.76 25.11 -27.85
N ALA A 826 39.81 24.20 -28.07
CA ALA A 826 38.39 24.52 -28.08
C ALA A 826 37.95 25.10 -26.73
N ALA A 827 36.97 25.99 -26.74
CA ALA A 827 36.42 26.64 -25.54
C ALA A 827 35.17 25.92 -24.99
N ALA A 828 34.51 25.12 -25.84
CA ALA A 828 33.38 24.23 -25.54
C ALA A 828 33.20 23.25 -26.72
N VAL A 829 32.40 22.20 -26.54
CA VAL A 829 32.07 21.23 -27.61
C VAL A 829 30.60 20.79 -27.56
N ILE A 830 29.98 20.65 -28.74
CA ILE A 830 28.71 19.96 -28.95
C ILE A 830 28.98 18.74 -29.83
N LEU A 831 28.63 17.55 -29.33
CA LEU A 831 28.66 16.29 -30.09
C LEU A 831 27.28 16.04 -30.71
N VAL A 832 27.25 15.78 -32.02
CA VAL A 832 26.04 15.42 -32.76
C VAL A 832 25.89 13.92 -32.74
N ARG A 833 24.86 13.40 -32.07
CA ARG A 833 24.62 11.95 -32.02
C ARG A 833 23.96 11.42 -33.32
N PRO A 834 24.09 10.11 -33.60
CA PRO A 834 23.35 9.40 -34.64
C PRO A 834 21.82 9.62 -34.59
N ALA A 835 21.13 9.28 -35.69
CA ALA A 835 19.68 9.48 -35.80
C ALA A 835 18.88 8.50 -34.92
N ASP A 836 19.47 7.35 -34.60
CA ASP A 836 18.96 6.23 -33.82
C ASP A 836 19.38 6.26 -32.34
N TRP A 837 20.07 7.31 -31.88
CA TRP A 837 20.52 7.45 -30.50
C TRP A 837 20.05 8.77 -29.86
N SER A 838 19.44 8.68 -28.68
CA SER A 838 18.86 9.82 -27.96
C SER A 838 19.94 10.78 -27.44
N ALA A 839 19.66 12.08 -27.54
CA ALA A 839 20.53 13.15 -27.04
C ALA A 839 20.25 13.54 -25.58
N TRP A 840 19.39 12.80 -24.89
CA TRP A 840 19.04 13.06 -23.50
C TRP A 840 20.19 12.69 -22.53
N THR A 841 20.45 13.56 -21.55
CA THR A 841 21.45 13.37 -20.50
C THR A 841 21.03 14.05 -19.19
N VAL A 842 21.60 13.61 -18.06
CA VAL A 842 21.44 14.28 -16.76
C VAL A 842 22.80 14.81 -16.32
N TRP A 843 22.94 16.12 -16.18
CA TRP A 843 24.12 16.74 -15.56
C TRP A 843 24.10 16.55 -14.03
N ARG A 844 25.28 16.40 -13.41
CA ARG A 844 25.43 16.37 -11.94
C ARG A 844 26.42 17.44 -11.44
N PRO A 845 26.25 17.97 -10.21
CA PRO A 845 27.15 18.97 -9.61
C PRO A 845 28.47 18.39 -9.07
N VAL A 846 28.62 17.07 -8.99
CA VAL A 846 29.76 16.35 -8.40
C VAL A 846 30.48 15.43 -9.40
N GLY A 847 31.64 14.88 -8.98
CA GLY A 847 32.44 13.91 -9.73
C GLY A 847 33.58 14.54 -10.54
N ASP A 848 34.44 13.68 -11.09
CA ASP A 848 35.48 14.09 -12.05
C ASP A 848 34.85 14.80 -13.26
N ARG A 849 35.58 15.77 -13.82
CA ARG A 849 35.05 16.73 -14.80
C ARG A 849 35.74 16.64 -16.15
N GLU A 850 34.93 16.79 -17.20
CA GLU A 850 35.44 17.00 -18.56
C GLU A 850 36.34 18.26 -18.63
N PRO A 851 37.36 18.30 -19.50
CA PRO A 851 38.32 19.40 -19.55
C PRO A 851 37.74 20.72 -20.09
N ILE A 852 36.62 20.69 -20.80
CA ILE A 852 35.89 21.85 -21.34
C ILE A 852 34.37 21.60 -21.27
N PRO A 853 33.52 22.64 -21.29
CA PRO A 853 32.06 22.48 -21.34
C PRO A 853 31.65 21.67 -22.57
N ALA A 854 31.14 20.46 -22.32
CA ALA A 854 30.75 19.47 -23.32
C ALA A 854 29.24 19.19 -23.27
N MET A 855 28.63 19.07 -24.44
CA MET A 855 27.20 18.90 -24.66
C MET A 855 26.95 17.88 -25.77
N VAL A 856 25.75 17.30 -25.80
CA VAL A 856 25.25 16.46 -26.90
C VAL A 856 24.00 17.09 -27.53
N THR A 857 23.73 16.79 -28.79
CA THR A 857 22.54 17.23 -29.52
C THR A 857 22.03 16.13 -30.45
N THR A 858 20.73 16.17 -30.78
CA THR A 858 20.10 15.24 -31.74
C THR A 858 20.73 15.38 -33.13
N TYR A 859 20.72 14.32 -33.93
CA TYR A 859 21.16 14.38 -35.33
C TYR A 859 20.45 15.53 -36.08
N LYS A 860 19.13 15.64 -35.90
CA LYS A 860 18.26 16.63 -36.53
C LYS A 860 18.65 18.08 -36.23
N ASP A 861 19.04 18.39 -35.01
CA ASP A 861 19.47 19.74 -34.62
C ASP A 861 20.97 19.98 -34.85
N GLY A 862 21.79 18.95 -34.69
CA GLY A 862 23.19 18.94 -35.10
C GLY A 862 23.37 19.31 -36.57
N GLN A 863 22.57 18.75 -37.49
CA GLN A 863 22.64 19.15 -38.90
C GLN A 863 22.32 20.65 -39.13
N LYS A 864 21.47 21.29 -38.30
CA LYS A 864 21.25 22.76 -38.34
C LYS A 864 22.53 23.51 -37.93
N LEU A 865 23.19 23.08 -36.85
CA LEU A 865 24.44 23.66 -36.36
C LEU A 865 25.56 23.52 -37.39
N ILE A 866 25.74 22.32 -37.94
CA ILE A 866 26.74 21.99 -38.96
C ILE A 866 26.53 22.82 -40.22
N ALA A 867 25.29 22.88 -40.74
CA ALA A 867 24.95 23.67 -41.92
C ALA A 867 25.22 25.17 -41.72
N ARG A 868 25.00 25.70 -40.51
CA ARG A 868 25.29 27.10 -40.21
C ARG A 868 26.78 27.38 -40.01
N ALA A 869 27.52 26.49 -39.34
CA ALA A 869 28.96 26.63 -39.12
C ALA A 869 29.75 26.64 -40.45
N ARG A 870 29.37 25.78 -41.40
CA ARG A 870 29.99 25.67 -42.74
C ARG A 870 29.86 26.95 -43.60
N GLN A 871 29.03 27.92 -43.23
CA GLN A 871 28.89 29.21 -43.94
C GLN A 871 29.98 30.23 -43.60
N GLY A 872 30.81 29.97 -42.58
CA GLY A 872 31.81 30.92 -42.09
C GLY A 872 31.21 32.03 -41.22
N HIS A 873 32.07 32.62 -40.38
CA HIS A 873 31.72 33.68 -39.41
C HIS A 873 30.47 33.39 -38.56
N ALA A 874 30.15 32.12 -38.34
CA ALA A 874 29.08 31.69 -37.45
C ALA A 874 29.47 31.94 -35.99
N SER A 875 28.50 32.26 -35.15
CA SER A 875 28.68 32.38 -33.70
C SER A 875 27.45 31.89 -32.97
N ILE A 876 27.67 31.31 -31.79
CA ILE A 876 26.65 30.79 -30.88
C ILE A 876 26.66 31.64 -29.60
N ASP A 877 25.49 32.18 -29.28
CA ASP A 877 25.18 32.68 -27.96
C ASP A 877 24.73 31.49 -27.11
N LEU A 878 25.55 31.11 -26.12
CA LEU A 878 25.29 29.99 -25.22
C LEU A 878 25.08 30.54 -23.80
N THR A 879 23.99 30.14 -23.16
CA THR A 879 23.72 30.42 -21.75
C THR A 879 23.60 29.08 -21.03
N LEU A 880 24.35 28.90 -19.95
CA LEU A 880 24.21 27.75 -19.07
C LEU A 880 23.63 28.21 -17.73
N THR A 881 22.73 27.40 -17.16
CA THR A 881 22.07 27.66 -15.88
C THR A 881 21.99 26.36 -15.07
N THR A 882 23.11 25.96 -14.47
CA THR A 882 23.22 24.72 -13.68
C THR A 882 22.69 24.85 -12.26
N SER A 883 22.63 26.07 -11.71
CA SER A 883 22.08 26.34 -10.37
C SER A 883 20.77 27.14 -10.48
N SER A 884 19.68 26.44 -10.84
CA SER A 884 18.40 27.06 -11.22
C SER A 884 17.85 28.05 -10.18
N PRO A 885 17.53 29.31 -10.56
CA PRO A 885 17.00 30.32 -9.64
C PRO A 885 15.49 30.18 -9.37
N TYR A 886 14.78 29.24 -10.02
CA TYR A 886 13.36 28.97 -9.78
C TYR A 886 12.95 27.53 -10.07
N LEU A 887 11.83 27.11 -9.47
CA LEU A 887 11.19 25.80 -9.64
C LEU A 887 9.67 25.99 -9.79
N TYR A 888 9.03 25.16 -10.62
CA TYR A 888 7.59 25.03 -10.73
C TYR A 888 7.18 23.57 -10.48
N ASP A 889 6.60 23.27 -9.32
CA ASP A 889 5.90 22.00 -9.04
C ASP A 889 4.42 22.19 -9.38
N VAL A 890 4.02 21.73 -10.57
CA VAL A 890 2.68 21.96 -11.12
C VAL A 890 1.89 20.66 -11.12
N GLN A 891 0.85 20.60 -10.30
CA GLN A 891 -0.28 19.70 -10.55
C GLN A 891 -1.26 20.43 -11.48
N GLN A 892 -1.50 19.87 -12.66
CA GLN A 892 -2.60 20.25 -13.54
C GLN A 892 -3.75 19.27 -13.29
N VAL A 893 -4.99 19.76 -13.18
CA VAL A 893 -6.18 18.96 -12.88
C VAL A 893 -7.30 19.24 -13.90
N SER A 894 -8.06 18.21 -14.26
CA SER A 894 -9.21 18.22 -15.16
C SER A 894 -10.34 17.38 -14.56
N THR A 895 -11.28 18.03 -13.88
CA THR A 895 -12.40 17.37 -13.18
C THR A 895 -13.59 17.14 -14.12
N GLY A 896 -14.22 15.97 -14.05
CA GLY A 896 -15.42 15.57 -14.80
C GLY A 896 -15.18 15.16 -16.26
N PHE A 897 -14.15 15.70 -16.92
CA PHE A 897 -13.70 15.29 -18.26
C PHE A 897 -12.30 15.86 -18.60
N ILE A 898 -11.69 15.31 -19.65
CA ILE A 898 -10.46 15.81 -20.26
C ILE A 898 -10.85 16.81 -21.37
N PRO A 899 -10.50 18.11 -21.27
CA PRO A 899 -10.94 19.12 -22.22
C PRO A 899 -10.22 19.01 -23.58
N ALA A 900 -10.82 19.60 -24.63
CA ALA A 900 -10.31 19.57 -26.00
C ALA A 900 -8.89 20.16 -26.20
N GLN A 901 -8.42 20.96 -25.22
CA GLN A 901 -7.03 21.41 -25.09
C GLN A 901 -6.73 21.58 -23.59
N ILE A 902 -5.55 21.15 -23.13
CA ILE A 902 -5.04 21.45 -21.78
C ILE A 902 -3.92 22.48 -21.91
N VAL A 903 -4.23 23.73 -21.54
CA VAL A 903 -3.24 24.83 -21.41
C VAL A 903 -3.28 25.34 -19.98
N TYR A 904 -2.44 24.78 -19.12
CA TYR A 904 -2.35 25.21 -17.73
C TYR A 904 -1.35 26.36 -17.59
N LYS A 905 -1.86 27.56 -17.35
CA LYS A 905 -1.02 28.74 -17.09
C LYS A 905 -0.73 28.87 -15.60
N VAL A 906 0.53 28.90 -15.20
CA VAL A 906 0.95 29.17 -13.82
C VAL A 906 0.76 30.66 -13.52
N THR A 907 0.01 30.97 -12.47
CA THR A 907 -0.30 32.34 -12.04
C THR A 907 -0.38 32.43 -10.51
N ALA A 908 -0.39 33.65 -9.97
CA ALA A 908 -0.62 33.87 -8.52
C ALA A 908 -2.05 33.49 -8.05
N ALA A 909 -2.96 33.12 -8.97
CA ALA A 909 -4.35 32.74 -8.67
C ALA A 909 -4.57 31.21 -8.62
N ASN A 910 -3.61 30.41 -9.07
CA ASN A 910 -3.62 28.94 -9.02
C ASN A 910 -2.31 28.35 -8.49
N SER A 911 -1.43 29.16 -7.90
CA SER A 911 -0.18 28.71 -7.30
C SER A 911 0.22 29.59 -6.11
N ALA A 912 0.88 28.97 -5.14
CA ALA A 912 1.63 29.67 -4.10
C ALA A 912 3.03 30.00 -4.61
N ARG A 913 3.49 31.23 -4.38
CA ARG A 913 4.88 31.65 -4.68
C ARG A 913 5.70 31.64 -3.40
N ILE A 914 6.53 30.63 -3.23
CA ILE A 914 7.37 30.41 -2.06
C ILE A 914 8.76 31.02 -2.31
N THR A 915 9.26 31.83 -1.38
CA THR A 915 10.66 32.21 -1.34
C THR A 915 11.40 31.21 -0.47
N THR A 916 11.84 30.12 -1.08
CA THR A 916 12.52 29.01 -0.40
C THR A 916 13.98 29.37 -0.22
N ARG A 917 14.50 29.21 1.00
CA ARG A 917 15.90 29.46 1.33
C ARG A 917 16.55 28.18 1.82
N TYR A 918 17.69 27.85 1.24
CA TYR A 918 18.52 26.71 1.61
C TYR A 918 19.76 27.24 2.33
N ALA A 919 19.87 26.96 3.62
CA ALA A 919 21.02 27.35 4.42
C ALA A 919 22.24 26.48 4.11
N ASP A 920 23.42 27.08 4.12
CA ASP A 920 24.71 26.40 4.21
C ASP A 920 24.95 25.98 5.67
N ASN A 921 25.02 24.66 5.86
CA ASN A 921 25.29 24.01 7.14
C ASN A 921 26.67 23.36 7.19
N GLY A 922 27.53 23.51 6.19
CA GLY A 922 28.81 22.79 6.08
C GLY A 922 28.81 21.67 5.04
N GLY A 923 29.90 20.91 5.00
CA GLY A 923 30.11 19.85 4.02
C GLY A 923 30.27 20.38 2.60
N PHE A 924 29.54 19.78 1.66
CA PHE A 924 29.55 20.15 0.25
C PHE A 924 28.54 21.28 -0.03
N ASN A 925 28.83 22.20 -0.95
CA ASN A 925 27.98 23.36 -1.25
C ASN A 925 26.72 23.04 -2.08
N TRP A 926 26.18 21.82 -1.93
CA TRP A 926 24.97 21.33 -2.60
C TRP A 926 24.17 20.41 -1.68
N ALA A 927 22.91 20.77 -1.47
CA ALA A 927 21.89 19.96 -0.83
C ALA A 927 21.06 19.18 -1.88
N LYS A 928 20.24 18.25 -1.39
CA LYS A 928 19.19 17.57 -2.17
C LYS A 928 17.82 17.96 -1.65
N GLU A 929 16.85 18.05 -2.56
CA GLU A 929 15.44 18.28 -2.23
C GLU A 929 14.52 17.41 -3.08
N GLN A 930 13.38 17.05 -2.50
CA GLN A 930 12.34 16.25 -3.12
C GLN A 930 11.00 16.76 -2.60
N ARG A 931 9.98 16.82 -3.45
CA ARG A 931 8.64 17.23 -3.04
C ARG A 931 7.64 16.18 -3.51
N PHE A 932 6.83 15.65 -2.60
CA PHE A 932 5.73 14.73 -2.89
C PHE A 932 4.40 15.47 -3.04
N GLY A 933 3.47 14.90 -3.80
CA GLY A 933 2.21 15.55 -4.18
C GLY A 933 1.08 14.56 -4.43
N TRP A 934 -0.02 14.70 -3.70
CA TRP A 934 -1.22 13.86 -3.77
C TRP A 934 -2.45 14.68 -4.19
N ARG A 935 -3.36 14.05 -4.93
CA ARG A 935 -4.77 14.46 -4.99
C ARG A 935 -5.52 13.98 -3.73
N PRO A 936 -6.67 14.57 -3.34
CA PRO A 936 -7.36 14.19 -2.10
C PRO A 936 -7.70 12.69 -1.99
N TRP A 937 -8.20 12.12 -3.10
CA TRP A 937 -8.60 10.72 -3.26
C TRP A 937 -7.42 9.73 -3.30
N GLN A 938 -6.20 10.19 -3.59
CA GLN A 938 -5.03 9.35 -3.86
C GLN A 938 -4.31 8.95 -2.56
N GLU A 939 -4.13 7.66 -2.27
CA GLU A 939 -3.35 7.25 -1.09
C GLU A 939 -1.84 7.30 -1.36
N TYR A 940 -1.40 6.88 -2.55
CA TYR A 940 0.01 6.68 -2.90
C TYR A 940 0.51 7.79 -3.86
N SER A 941 1.42 8.65 -3.41
CA SER A 941 2.15 9.57 -4.30
C SER A 941 3.21 8.77 -5.04
N TRP A 942 3.14 8.72 -6.36
CA TRP A 942 4.03 7.90 -7.17
C TRP A 942 5.27 8.63 -7.67
N ASN A 943 6.42 8.11 -7.24
CA ASN A 943 7.80 8.39 -7.62
C ASN A 943 8.14 9.85 -7.95
N ASP A 944 8.73 10.55 -6.98
CA ASP A 944 9.24 11.91 -7.14
C ASP A 944 10.75 11.95 -7.30
N SER A 945 11.22 12.76 -8.25
CA SER A 945 12.66 12.93 -8.48
C SER A 945 13.36 13.65 -7.32
N GLN A 946 14.58 13.20 -7.00
CA GLN A 946 15.49 14.00 -6.18
C GLN A 946 16.17 15.06 -7.05
N ARG A 947 16.01 16.34 -6.69
CA ARG A 947 16.68 17.48 -7.33
C ARG A 947 17.85 17.96 -6.47
N PHE A 948 18.86 18.52 -7.11
CA PHE A 948 19.99 19.16 -6.43
C PHE A 948 19.77 20.68 -6.33
N VAL A 949 20.24 21.28 -5.24
CA VAL A 949 20.20 22.72 -5.03
C VAL A 949 21.47 23.18 -4.34
N GLU A 950 22.10 24.23 -4.87
CA GLU A 950 23.30 24.83 -4.30
C GLU A 950 23.02 25.37 -2.88
N THR A 951 24.04 25.43 -2.02
CA THR A 951 23.98 26.04 -0.70
C THR A 951 25.13 27.05 -0.52
N PRO A 952 24.88 28.24 0.07
CA PRO A 952 23.59 28.81 0.45
C PRO A 952 22.82 29.39 -0.76
N LYS A 953 21.50 29.22 -0.81
CA LYS A 953 20.67 29.65 -1.96
C LYS A 953 19.32 30.24 -1.55
N VAL A 954 18.86 31.22 -2.33
CA VAL A 954 17.45 31.63 -2.38
C VAL A 954 16.90 31.18 -3.73
N ARG A 955 15.78 30.45 -3.74
CA ARG A 955 15.09 29.96 -4.94
C ARG A 955 13.64 30.45 -4.93
N GLU A 956 13.14 30.90 -6.06
CA GLU A 956 11.73 31.30 -6.21
C GLU A 956 10.92 30.10 -6.70
N GLU A 957 10.02 29.59 -5.87
CA GLU A 957 9.31 28.35 -6.14
C GLU A 957 7.82 28.60 -6.30
N TRP A 958 7.20 27.87 -7.20
CA TRP A 958 5.78 27.95 -7.50
C TRP A 958 5.18 26.56 -7.34
N VAL A 959 4.17 26.42 -6.48
CA VAL A 959 3.51 25.13 -6.22
C VAL A 959 2.01 25.29 -6.46
N THR A 960 1.36 24.35 -7.16
CA THR A 960 -0.11 24.42 -7.35
C THR A 960 -0.82 24.48 -5.99
N SER A 961 -1.61 25.53 -5.81
CA SER A 961 -2.41 25.80 -4.62
C SER A 961 -3.83 25.28 -4.77
N GLY A 962 -4.44 24.78 -3.71
CA GLY A 962 -5.82 24.28 -3.74
C GLY A 962 -6.06 23.20 -2.69
N ASP A 963 -6.62 22.09 -3.15
CA ASP A 963 -6.93 20.87 -2.40
C ASP A 963 -5.78 19.83 -2.44
N SER A 964 -4.92 19.84 -3.47
CA SER A 964 -3.72 18.98 -3.51
C SER A 964 -2.87 19.11 -2.26
N LEU A 965 -2.39 17.98 -1.73
CA LEU A 965 -1.50 17.89 -0.57
C LEU A 965 -0.05 17.79 -1.05
N TRP A 966 0.86 18.45 -0.35
CA TRP A 966 2.28 18.48 -0.69
C TRP A 966 3.17 18.28 0.55
N GLN A 967 4.21 17.45 0.44
CA GLN A 967 5.27 17.31 1.45
C GLN A 967 6.61 17.66 0.81
N HIS A 968 7.36 18.59 1.41
CA HIS A 968 8.71 18.95 0.96
C HIS A 968 9.73 18.27 1.89
N ARG A 969 10.76 17.65 1.32
CA ARG A 969 11.92 17.08 2.03
C ARG A 969 13.20 17.71 1.50
N VAL A 970 14.13 18.01 2.39
CA VAL A 970 15.44 18.56 2.04
C VAL A 970 16.49 17.88 2.91
N HIS A 971 17.57 17.38 2.30
CA HIS A 971 18.73 16.86 3.00
C HIS A 971 19.95 17.72 2.67
N HIS A 972 20.72 18.08 3.69
CA HIS A 972 21.82 19.03 3.58
C HIS A 972 23.02 18.49 2.79
N LEU A 973 23.20 17.16 2.70
CA LEU A 973 24.23 16.52 1.89
C LEU A 973 23.76 16.21 0.47
N TYR A 974 24.72 16.13 -0.45
CA TYR A 974 24.51 15.58 -1.78
C TYR A 974 24.50 14.05 -1.74
N THR A 975 23.33 13.44 -1.94
CA THR A 975 23.21 11.98 -2.18
C THR A 975 23.54 11.64 -3.64
N TRP A 976 24.22 10.52 -3.86
CA TRP A 976 24.56 10.04 -5.22
C TRP A 976 23.37 9.46 -5.99
N ASP A 977 22.30 9.11 -5.28
CA ASP A 977 21.04 8.65 -5.83
C ASP A 977 20.29 9.77 -6.59
N THR A 978 19.36 9.39 -7.46
CA THR A 978 18.46 10.31 -8.16
C THR A 978 17.04 9.74 -8.36
N MET A 979 16.80 8.46 -8.04
CA MET A 979 15.55 7.74 -8.36
C MET A 979 14.86 7.12 -7.14
N ASN A 980 15.59 6.80 -6.06
CA ASN A 980 14.97 6.36 -4.80
C ASN A 980 14.48 7.58 -3.99
N PRO A 981 13.63 7.40 -2.95
CA PRO A 981 13.23 8.51 -2.09
C PRO A 981 14.42 9.22 -1.44
N LEU A 982 14.26 10.50 -1.10
CA LEU A 982 15.29 11.27 -0.40
C LEU A 982 15.41 10.76 1.04
N ALA A 983 16.38 9.87 1.24
CA ALA A 983 16.73 9.32 2.55
C ALA A 983 17.39 10.40 3.44
N GLY A 984 17.01 10.40 4.72
CA GLY A 984 17.46 11.42 5.67
C GLY A 984 16.86 12.80 5.39
N GLY A 985 17.54 13.84 5.87
CA GLY A 985 17.08 15.22 5.73
C GLY A 985 15.96 15.60 6.69
N MET A 986 15.55 16.87 6.62
CA MET A 986 14.35 17.39 7.25
C MET A 986 13.15 17.28 6.30
N THR A 987 11.95 17.09 6.87
CA THR A 987 10.68 17.06 6.14
C THR A 987 9.69 18.08 6.70
N SER A 988 8.77 18.53 5.87
CA SER A 988 7.50 19.12 6.31
C SER A 988 6.48 18.01 6.60
N VAL A 989 5.40 18.33 7.31
CA VAL A 989 4.16 17.55 7.19
C VAL A 989 3.53 17.75 5.80
N PRO A 990 2.68 16.82 5.32
CA PRO A 990 1.83 17.06 4.16
C PRO A 990 0.90 18.26 4.40
N ARG A 991 0.86 19.21 3.47
CA ARG A 991 0.03 20.42 3.55
C ARG A 991 -0.49 20.87 2.18
N SER A 992 -1.71 21.40 2.12
CA SER A 992 -2.19 22.11 0.94
C SER A 992 -1.72 23.56 0.95
N TYR A 993 -1.18 24.04 -0.18
CA TYR A 993 -0.77 25.44 -0.32
C TYR A 993 -1.95 26.35 -0.65
N ARG A 994 -1.96 27.57 -0.10
CA ARG A 994 -2.90 28.65 -0.43
C ARG A 994 -2.27 29.62 -1.43
N THR A 995 -3.09 30.23 -2.28
CA THR A 995 -2.65 31.30 -3.20
C THR A 995 -2.04 32.48 -2.44
N GLY A 996 -1.07 33.14 -3.07
CA GLY A 996 -0.33 34.25 -2.48
C GLY A 996 1.19 34.02 -2.45
N SER A 997 1.87 34.64 -1.48
CA SER A 997 3.31 34.48 -1.28
C SER A 997 3.64 34.08 0.15
N SER A 998 4.65 33.24 0.30
CA SER A 998 5.17 32.78 1.59
C SER A 998 6.69 32.64 1.56
N ASP A 999 7.29 32.50 2.73
CA ASP A 999 8.72 32.32 2.92
C ASP A 999 8.95 31.04 3.71
N GLU A 1000 9.95 30.25 3.32
CA GLU A 1000 10.46 29.16 4.15
C GLU A 1000 11.99 29.15 4.13
N THR A 1001 12.60 28.58 5.16
CA THR A 1001 14.05 28.47 5.30
C THR A 1001 14.37 27.12 5.89
N TRP A 1002 15.03 26.29 5.09
CA TRP A 1002 15.45 24.94 5.45
C TRP A 1002 16.78 24.98 6.19
N PHE A 1003 16.90 24.15 7.22
CA PHE A 1003 18.12 23.96 8.01
C PHE A 1003 18.62 25.21 8.77
N GLY A 1004 17.86 26.31 8.75
CA GLY A 1004 18.26 27.58 9.36
C GLY A 1004 18.45 27.48 10.87
N PRO A 1005 19.63 27.90 11.42
CA PRO A 1005 19.85 27.89 12.86
C PRO A 1005 18.89 28.85 13.60
N VAL A 1006 18.45 28.53 14.83
CA VAL A 1006 18.94 27.45 15.70
C VAL A 1006 18.17 26.14 15.49
N VAL A 1007 18.89 25.09 15.10
CA VAL A 1007 18.36 23.73 14.98
C VAL A 1007 18.48 23.00 16.33
N ARG A 1008 17.39 22.36 16.79
CA ARG A 1008 17.29 21.75 18.13
C ARG A 1008 16.20 20.66 18.20
N PRO A 1009 16.23 19.71 19.15
CA PRO A 1009 15.05 18.89 19.46
C PRO A 1009 13.89 19.75 19.93
N ALA A 1010 12.70 19.55 19.36
CA ALA A 1010 11.47 20.26 19.72
C ALA A 1010 10.24 19.46 19.26
N ALA A 1011 9.05 19.82 19.72
CA ALA A 1011 7.82 19.37 19.08
C ALA A 1011 7.69 19.99 17.68
N ALA A 1012 7.37 19.17 16.67
CA ALA A 1012 7.17 19.63 15.29
C ALA A 1012 5.66 19.72 14.95
N PRO A 1013 5.25 20.53 13.96
CA PRO A 1013 3.86 20.59 13.51
C PRO A 1013 3.33 19.20 13.16
N GLY A 1014 2.11 18.86 13.61
CA GLY A 1014 1.48 17.55 13.38
C GLY A 1014 2.04 16.39 14.22
N ILE A 1015 3.22 16.53 14.84
CA ILE A 1015 3.82 15.51 15.70
C ILE A 1015 3.57 15.88 17.17
N GLN A 1016 3.06 14.91 17.94
CA GLN A 1016 2.71 15.14 19.33
C GLN A 1016 3.05 13.91 20.19
N SER A 1017 3.77 14.14 21.29
CA SER A 1017 3.93 13.14 22.33
C SER A 1017 2.64 13.06 23.17
N THR A 1018 2.17 11.86 23.48
CA THR A 1018 0.85 11.63 24.11
C THR A 1018 0.91 10.60 25.25
N ARG A 1019 -0.17 10.51 26.04
CA ARG A 1019 -0.48 9.40 26.93
C ARG A 1019 -1.78 8.74 26.50
N THR A 1020 -1.76 7.42 26.32
CA THR A 1020 -2.93 6.57 26.02
C THR A 1020 -2.99 5.49 27.08
N GLY A 1021 -3.93 5.62 28.01
CA GLY A 1021 -3.97 4.81 29.23
C GLY A 1021 -2.67 4.86 30.02
N ASP A 1022 -1.95 3.75 30.08
CA ASP A 1022 -0.68 3.62 30.79
C ASP A 1022 0.56 3.59 29.88
N ARG A 1023 0.39 3.88 28.58
CA ARG A 1023 1.46 4.10 27.61
C ARG A 1023 1.73 5.59 27.41
N LEU A 1024 2.99 6.00 27.56
CA LEU A 1024 3.51 7.30 27.13
C LEU A 1024 4.16 7.13 25.75
N SER A 1025 3.57 7.71 24.71
CA SER A 1025 4.17 7.74 23.38
C SER A 1025 5.00 9.01 23.25
N LEU A 1026 6.33 8.88 23.40
CA LEU A 1026 7.29 9.96 23.19
C LEU A 1026 7.54 10.11 21.69
N ARG A 1027 7.32 11.32 21.16
CA ARG A 1027 7.50 11.65 19.75
C ARG A 1027 8.09 13.04 19.66
N ILE A 1028 9.40 13.14 19.87
CA ILE A 1028 10.18 14.38 19.76
C ILE A 1028 11.27 14.16 18.72
N PRO A 1029 11.18 14.78 17.53
CA PRO A 1029 12.24 14.72 16.52
C PRO A 1029 13.59 15.21 17.06
N SER A 1030 14.65 14.48 16.72
CA SER A 1030 16.04 14.76 17.09
C SER A 1030 16.47 16.19 16.72
N PHE A 1031 15.99 16.71 15.58
CA PHE A 1031 16.27 18.06 15.14
C PHE A 1031 15.07 18.70 14.43
N VAL A 1032 14.78 19.95 14.78
CA VAL A 1032 13.75 20.81 14.18
C VAL A 1032 14.37 22.19 13.91
N ASP A 1033 14.04 22.81 12.78
CA ASP A 1033 14.46 24.18 12.43
C ASP A 1033 13.42 25.26 12.82
N ALA A 1034 13.73 26.54 12.60
CA ALA A 1034 12.86 27.65 12.99
C ALA A 1034 11.56 27.79 12.16
N ALA A 1035 11.43 27.07 11.05
CA ALA A 1035 10.21 26.98 10.25
C ALA A 1035 9.33 25.77 10.63
N GLY A 1036 9.85 24.86 11.47
CA GLY A 1036 9.16 23.66 11.93
C GLY A 1036 9.39 22.44 11.03
N HIS A 1037 10.35 22.51 10.09
CA HIS A 1037 10.82 21.30 9.40
C HIS A 1037 11.61 20.45 10.39
N TYR A 1038 11.44 19.13 10.33
CA TYR A 1038 11.96 18.21 11.34
C TYR A 1038 12.62 16.98 10.75
N THR A 1039 13.50 16.35 11.53
CA THR A 1039 14.00 15.01 11.27
C THR A 1039 14.12 14.22 12.56
N ILE A 1040 13.79 12.92 12.49
CA ILE A 1040 14.01 11.95 13.56
C ILE A 1040 15.45 11.41 13.53
N GLY A 1041 16.09 11.41 12.36
CA GLY A 1041 17.47 10.97 12.15
C GLY A 1041 18.50 12.11 12.23
N GLU A 1042 19.54 12.01 11.40
CA GLU A 1042 20.70 12.94 11.33
C GLU A 1042 21.47 13.16 12.66
N ALA A 1043 21.18 12.41 13.72
CA ALA A 1043 22.02 12.34 14.91
C ALA A 1043 23.03 11.20 14.73
N THR A 1044 24.33 11.50 14.79
CA THR A 1044 25.37 10.46 14.85
C THR A 1044 25.38 9.76 16.21
N LYS A 1045 24.79 10.41 17.23
CA LYS A 1045 24.49 9.81 18.53
C LYS A 1045 23.30 10.52 19.19
N ALA A 1046 22.40 9.73 19.75
CA ALA A 1046 21.32 10.18 20.62
C ALA A 1046 21.32 9.37 21.93
N SER A 1047 20.58 9.86 22.92
CA SER A 1047 20.22 9.13 24.14
C SER A 1047 19.14 9.91 24.89
N ALA A 1048 18.11 9.25 25.42
CA ALA A 1048 17.18 9.87 26.34
C ALA A 1048 16.99 9.08 27.64
N THR A 1049 16.57 9.79 28.69
CA THR A 1049 16.27 9.22 30.01
C THR A 1049 14.92 9.77 30.47
N LEU A 1050 13.95 8.89 30.67
CA LEU A 1050 12.68 9.24 31.29
C LEU A 1050 12.72 8.89 32.78
N SER A 1051 12.44 9.87 33.63
CA SER A 1051 12.30 9.71 35.07
C SER A 1051 10.88 10.02 35.54
N ARG A 1052 10.35 9.21 36.48
CA ARG A 1052 9.07 9.42 37.18
C ARG A 1052 9.36 9.73 38.65
N ASN A 1053 8.82 10.83 39.17
CA ASN A 1053 8.98 11.29 40.56
C ASN A 1053 10.45 11.33 41.04
N GLY A 1054 11.41 11.58 40.12
CA GLY A 1054 12.85 11.64 40.41
C GLY A 1054 13.62 10.32 40.32
N GLN A 1055 12.96 9.20 39.99
CA GLN A 1055 13.60 7.91 39.70
C GLN A 1055 13.56 7.63 38.19
N VAL A 1056 14.65 7.11 37.62
CA VAL A 1056 14.68 6.66 36.22
C VAL A 1056 13.70 5.50 36.03
N VAL A 1057 12.86 5.57 35.00
CA VAL A 1057 11.92 4.51 34.61
C VAL A 1057 12.16 3.97 33.20
N ALA A 1058 12.89 4.71 32.34
CA ALA A 1058 13.41 4.19 31.09
C ALA A 1058 14.71 4.91 30.68
N GLU A 1059 15.65 4.16 30.14
CA GLU A 1059 16.77 4.65 29.32
C GLU A 1059 16.49 4.24 27.88
N LEU A 1060 16.63 5.18 26.94
CA LEU A 1060 16.10 5.08 25.57
C LEU A 1060 17.18 5.51 24.55
N PRO A 1061 17.17 4.95 23.33
CA PRO A 1061 18.08 5.38 22.26
C PRO A 1061 17.87 6.85 21.87
N ASP A 1062 16.61 7.32 21.87
CA ASP A 1062 16.21 8.70 21.62
C ASP A 1062 14.87 9.03 22.31
N ALA A 1063 14.13 10.04 21.82
CA ALA A 1063 12.83 10.47 22.34
C ALA A 1063 11.64 10.16 21.39
N TRP A 1064 11.73 9.06 20.63
CA TRP A 1064 10.71 8.58 19.69
C TRP A 1064 9.99 7.28 20.13
N GLU A 1065 10.19 6.88 21.39
CA GLU A 1065 9.77 5.56 21.91
C GLU A 1065 8.39 5.53 22.61
N ASP A 1066 7.82 4.32 22.74
CA ASP A 1066 6.66 4.04 23.58
C ASP A 1066 7.10 3.48 24.95
N VAL A 1067 6.73 4.14 26.05
CA VAL A 1067 7.11 3.75 27.41
C VAL A 1067 5.89 3.45 28.26
N ILE A 1068 5.82 2.24 28.84
CA ILE A 1068 4.76 1.87 29.79
C ILE A 1068 5.05 2.49 31.17
N THR A 1069 4.01 2.98 31.82
CA THR A 1069 4.07 3.64 33.15
C THR A 1069 2.89 3.21 34.03
N SER A 1070 2.65 3.90 35.15
CA SER A 1070 1.54 3.63 36.08
C SER A 1070 0.49 4.74 36.08
N SER A 1071 -0.75 4.38 36.40
CA SER A 1071 -1.96 5.19 36.23
C SER A 1071 -1.98 6.51 37.00
N ASP A 1072 -1.32 6.58 38.16
CA ASP A 1072 -1.30 7.79 38.99
C ASP A 1072 -0.78 9.04 38.26
N ASN A 1073 -1.26 10.20 38.71
CA ASN A 1073 -0.62 11.47 38.39
C ASN A 1073 0.79 11.52 39.00
N ALA A 1074 1.81 11.63 38.14
CA ALA A 1074 3.19 11.73 38.55
C ALA A 1074 3.91 12.90 37.86
N ALA A 1075 4.99 13.38 38.48
CA ALA A 1075 5.94 14.27 37.85
C ALA A 1075 6.86 13.45 36.94
N TYR A 1076 7.06 13.89 35.71
CA TYR A 1076 7.95 13.28 34.74
C TYR A 1076 9.04 14.26 34.33
N LYS A 1077 10.26 13.73 34.16
CA LYS A 1077 11.39 14.46 33.61
C LYS A 1077 11.97 13.65 32.44
N LEU A 1078 11.97 14.24 31.25
CA LEU A 1078 12.56 13.66 30.05
C LEU A 1078 13.82 14.46 29.70
N ASP A 1079 14.99 13.84 29.88
CA ASP A 1079 16.27 14.35 29.41
C ASP A 1079 16.60 13.72 28.06
N LEU A 1080 17.00 14.54 27.08
CA LEU A 1080 17.41 14.12 25.73
C LEU A 1080 18.74 14.80 25.39
N SER A 1081 19.71 14.02 24.92
CA SER A 1081 20.96 14.51 24.35
C SER A 1081 21.05 14.07 22.89
N THR A 1082 21.43 14.98 22.00
CA THR A 1082 21.72 14.68 20.58
C THR A 1082 23.09 15.24 20.18
N GLU A 1083 23.78 14.55 19.28
CA GLU A 1083 25.12 14.90 18.82
C GLU A 1083 25.29 14.56 17.33
N ARG A 1084 26.00 15.44 16.62
CA ARG A 1084 26.41 15.35 15.22
C ARG A 1084 27.93 15.50 15.19
N ILE A 1085 28.62 14.42 14.84
CA ILE A 1085 30.09 14.37 14.77
C ILE A 1085 30.55 15.13 13.52
N ASP A 1086 31.27 16.23 13.74
CA ASP A 1086 31.79 17.12 12.70
C ASP A 1086 33.18 16.64 12.20
N SER A 1087 33.31 15.34 11.88
CA SER A 1087 34.61 14.74 11.51
C SER A 1087 35.10 15.10 10.11
N GLU A 1088 34.18 15.44 9.20
CA GLU A 1088 34.48 15.81 7.81
C GLU A 1088 34.07 17.25 7.47
N GLY A 1089 33.68 18.04 8.48
CA GLY A 1089 33.24 19.44 8.31
C GLY A 1089 31.78 19.60 7.86
N GLU A 1090 30.98 18.54 7.95
CA GLU A 1090 29.57 18.50 7.52
C GLU A 1090 28.65 19.43 8.32
N TRP A 1091 28.97 19.74 9.59
CA TRP A 1091 28.02 20.34 10.53
C TRP A 1091 28.57 21.60 11.21
N ASN A 1092 28.35 22.74 10.55
CA ASN A 1092 28.64 24.06 11.10
C ASN A 1092 27.85 24.36 12.38
N TRP A 1093 26.54 24.06 12.42
CA TRP A 1093 25.61 24.54 13.47
C TRP A 1093 24.81 23.42 14.15
N GLY A 1094 24.50 23.60 15.43
CA GLY A 1094 23.67 22.68 16.22
C GLY A 1094 24.32 21.32 16.49
N THR A 1095 25.65 21.27 16.58
CA THR A 1095 26.44 20.01 16.63
C THR A 1095 26.19 19.16 17.86
N ARG A 1096 25.78 19.76 18.98
CA ARG A 1096 25.35 19.01 20.17
C ARG A 1096 24.25 19.75 20.92
N THR A 1097 23.24 19.02 21.37
CA THR A 1097 22.15 19.57 22.17
C THR A 1097 21.91 18.77 23.44
N GLN A 1098 21.39 19.45 24.45
CA GLN A 1098 20.87 18.84 25.68
C GLN A 1098 19.55 19.54 26.03
N THR A 1099 18.45 18.80 25.99
CA THR A 1099 17.10 19.31 26.28
C THR A 1099 16.47 18.50 27.40
N SER A 1100 15.85 19.19 28.35
CA SER A 1100 15.25 18.60 29.54
C SER A 1100 13.86 19.18 29.74
N TRP A 1101 12.84 18.33 29.70
CA TRP A 1101 11.44 18.70 29.94
C TRP A 1101 10.97 18.18 31.29
N GLU A 1102 10.38 19.05 32.11
CA GLU A 1102 9.66 18.68 33.32
C GLU A 1102 8.16 18.89 33.11
N PHE A 1103 7.34 17.87 33.37
CA PHE A 1103 5.89 17.92 33.17
C PHE A 1103 5.14 16.98 34.14
N HIS A 1104 3.81 17.06 34.15
CA HIS A 1104 2.94 16.12 34.87
C HIS A 1104 2.05 15.34 33.90
N SER A 1105 1.72 14.09 34.23
CA SER A 1105 0.83 13.25 33.43
C SER A 1105 0.13 12.19 34.30
N ALA A 1106 -1.10 11.82 33.93
CA ALA A 1106 -1.98 10.88 34.63
C ALA A 1106 -2.86 10.11 33.63
N LYS A 1107 -3.27 8.88 33.95
CA LYS A 1107 -4.25 8.13 33.13
C LYS A 1107 -5.59 8.86 33.09
N GLN A 1108 -6.24 8.86 31.93
CA GLN A 1108 -7.60 9.39 31.75
C GLN A 1108 -8.65 8.27 31.85
N ALA A 1109 -9.89 8.64 32.17
CA ALA A 1109 -10.96 7.68 32.46
C ALA A 1109 -11.53 6.96 31.22
N ASP A 1110 -11.25 7.46 30.01
CA ASP A 1110 -11.75 6.96 28.74
C ASP A 1110 -10.65 6.44 27.79
N ASP A 1111 -9.44 6.24 28.33
CA ASP A 1111 -8.23 5.73 27.67
C ASP A 1111 -7.81 6.40 26.34
N LYS A 1112 -8.36 7.57 26.02
CA LYS A 1112 -8.00 8.35 24.83
C LYS A 1112 -6.57 8.90 24.90
N ALA A 1113 -5.95 9.03 23.73
CA ALA A 1113 -4.67 9.69 23.56
C ALA A 1113 -4.75 11.18 23.98
N THR A 1114 -3.96 11.58 24.98
CA THR A 1114 -3.93 12.96 25.49
C THR A 1114 -2.53 13.58 25.38
N PRO A 1115 -2.39 14.86 24.97
CA PRO A 1115 -1.08 15.49 24.79
C PRO A 1115 -0.27 15.60 26.08
N LEU A 1116 1.03 15.30 26.01
CA LEU A 1116 1.98 15.60 27.10
C LEU A 1116 2.28 17.10 27.16
N ALA A 1117 2.32 17.66 28.37
CA ALA A 1117 2.47 19.10 28.61
C ALA A 1117 3.93 19.62 28.47
N LEU A 1118 4.59 19.27 27.36
CA LEU A 1118 6.00 19.59 27.09
C LEU A 1118 6.15 21.06 26.66
N GLN A 1119 6.72 21.89 27.53
CA GLN A 1119 7.01 23.30 27.21
C GLN A 1119 8.04 23.41 26.06
N GLN A 1120 7.83 24.30 25.10
CA GLN A 1120 8.71 24.45 23.92
C GLN A 1120 9.43 25.80 23.92
N VAL A 1121 10.54 25.91 23.17
CA VAL A 1121 11.25 27.17 22.88
C VAL A 1121 11.64 27.23 21.40
N ASP A 1122 11.20 28.30 20.75
CA ASP A 1122 11.56 28.65 19.38
C ASP A 1122 12.53 29.84 19.37
N TYR A 1123 13.41 29.89 18.37
CA TYR A 1123 14.54 30.81 18.31
C TYR A 1123 14.45 31.69 17.07
N LYS A 1124 14.66 33.00 17.22
CA LYS A 1124 14.68 33.98 16.13
C LYS A 1124 16.00 34.75 16.17
N VAL A 1125 17.00 34.24 15.46
CA VAL A 1125 18.35 34.84 15.34
C VAL A 1125 18.48 35.54 13.98
N PRO A 1126 19.04 36.76 13.90
CA PRO A 1126 19.21 37.50 12.64
C PRO A 1126 20.44 37.01 11.83
N VAL A 1127 20.51 35.71 11.57
CA VAL A 1127 21.56 35.07 10.74
C VAL A 1127 21.36 35.36 9.25
N ASP A 1128 22.44 35.25 8.48
CA ASP A 1128 22.33 35.00 7.04
C ASP A 1128 22.23 33.50 6.72
N LEU A 1129 22.19 33.15 5.43
CA LEU A 1129 22.09 31.75 4.99
C LEU A 1129 23.35 30.92 5.19
N THR A 1130 24.47 31.50 5.66
CA THR A 1130 25.60 30.71 6.18
C THR A 1130 25.51 30.47 7.68
N GLY A 1131 24.37 30.84 8.30
CA GLY A 1131 24.14 30.76 9.74
C GLY A 1131 24.89 31.81 10.56
N ARG A 1132 25.41 32.89 9.95
CA ARG A 1132 26.30 33.85 10.62
C ARG A 1132 25.67 35.23 10.85
N VAL A 1133 25.88 35.79 12.04
CA VAL A 1133 25.60 37.20 12.39
C VAL A 1133 26.88 38.05 12.33
N SER A 1134 26.78 39.38 12.30
CA SER A 1134 27.97 40.23 12.47
C SER A 1134 28.53 40.16 13.90
N ALA A 1135 29.85 40.25 14.10
CA ALA A 1135 30.52 40.32 15.41
C ALA A 1135 30.10 41.48 16.36
N ARG A 1136 29.15 42.32 15.97
CA ARG A 1136 28.57 43.38 16.81
C ARG A 1136 27.45 42.83 17.70
N THR A 1137 27.20 43.53 18.80
CA THR A 1137 26.02 43.33 19.66
C THR A 1137 24.74 43.24 18.83
N HIS A 1138 23.94 42.20 19.07
CA HIS A 1138 22.73 41.88 18.32
C HIS A 1138 21.64 41.32 19.25
N VAL A 1139 20.42 41.15 18.72
CA VAL A 1139 19.27 40.65 19.49
C VAL A 1139 18.89 39.25 19.02
N VAL A 1140 18.66 38.35 19.97
CA VAL A 1140 18.03 37.04 19.76
C VAL A 1140 16.62 37.08 20.32
N GLY A 1141 15.64 36.70 19.53
CA GLY A 1141 14.27 36.45 19.99
C GLY A 1141 14.08 35.00 20.44
N PHE A 1142 13.23 34.81 21.45
CA PHE A 1142 12.73 33.51 21.89
C PHE A 1142 11.21 33.54 21.98
N GLU A 1143 10.56 32.49 21.51
CA GLU A 1143 9.11 32.31 21.69
C GLU A 1143 8.85 31.02 22.46
N SER A 1144 7.99 31.09 23.47
CA SER A 1144 7.66 29.99 24.36
C SER A 1144 6.24 30.19 24.83
N LEU A 1145 5.28 29.69 24.05
CA LEU A 1145 3.86 29.95 24.26
C LEU A 1145 3.43 29.52 25.67
N ARG A 1146 2.64 30.37 26.34
CA ARG A 1146 2.19 30.22 27.74
C ARG A 1146 3.31 30.22 28.82
N ALA A 1147 4.57 30.46 28.47
CA ALA A 1147 5.62 30.62 29.47
C ALA A 1147 5.39 31.86 30.35
N THR A 1148 5.50 31.66 31.66
CA THR A 1148 5.40 32.71 32.70
C THR A 1148 6.72 33.44 32.93
N GLY A 1149 7.84 32.84 32.52
CA GLY A 1149 9.15 33.47 32.50
C GLY A 1149 10.16 32.65 31.71
N LEU A 1150 11.19 33.33 31.19
CA LEU A 1150 12.29 32.76 30.42
C LEU A 1150 13.62 33.37 30.87
N GLN A 1151 14.66 32.54 30.97
CA GLN A 1151 16.05 32.95 31.22
C GLN A 1151 16.94 32.41 30.10
N ALA A 1152 17.94 33.20 29.68
CA ALA A 1152 18.85 32.82 28.62
C ALA A 1152 20.32 33.12 28.98
N TRP A 1153 21.22 32.34 28.41
CA TRP A 1153 22.67 32.47 28.52
C TRP A 1153 23.31 32.26 27.15
N SER A 1154 24.43 32.94 26.89
CA SER A 1154 25.31 32.68 25.75
C SER A 1154 26.65 32.14 26.21
N SER A 1155 27.31 31.39 25.33
CA SER A 1155 28.69 30.95 25.45
C SER A 1155 29.41 31.21 24.12
N PHE A 1156 30.68 31.60 24.20
CA PHE A 1156 31.57 31.85 23.06
C PHE A 1156 32.75 30.86 23.04
N ASP A 1157 32.62 29.75 23.79
CA ASP A 1157 33.65 28.73 24.00
C ASP A 1157 33.08 27.30 23.97
N GLU A 1158 31.96 27.12 23.25
CA GLU A 1158 31.23 25.85 23.06
C GLU A 1158 30.67 25.24 24.36
N GLY A 1159 30.20 26.12 25.24
CA GLY A 1159 29.51 25.77 26.48
C GLY A 1159 30.43 25.49 27.68
N LYS A 1160 31.73 25.83 27.59
CA LYS A 1160 32.69 25.70 28.69
C LYS A 1160 32.47 26.78 29.76
N THR A 1161 32.13 28.00 29.35
CA THR A 1161 31.67 29.09 30.23
C THR A 1161 30.38 29.72 29.72
N TRP A 1162 29.52 30.19 30.63
CA TRP A 1162 28.19 30.70 30.30
C TRP A 1162 27.96 32.10 30.89
N GLN A 1163 27.64 33.06 30.03
CA GLN A 1163 27.28 34.43 30.42
C GLN A 1163 25.76 34.57 30.40
N ARG A 1164 25.17 35.09 31.48
CA ARG A 1164 23.71 35.30 31.57
C ARG A 1164 23.31 36.53 30.78
N LEU A 1165 22.34 36.37 29.88
CA LEU A 1165 21.82 37.45 29.06
C LEU A 1165 20.75 38.25 29.81
N VAL A 1166 20.62 39.54 29.46
CA VAL A 1166 19.47 40.36 29.85
C VAL A 1166 18.29 40.00 28.95
N VAL A 1167 17.28 39.35 29.51
CA VAL A 1167 16.04 38.95 28.82
C VAL A 1167 14.95 39.98 29.12
N LEU A 1168 14.27 40.47 28.08
CA LEU A 1168 13.14 41.38 28.15
C LEU A 1168 11.95 40.75 27.40
N GLY A 1169 10.80 40.59 28.04
CA GLY A 1169 9.62 39.99 27.41
C GLY A 1169 8.54 39.56 28.39
N ALA A 1170 7.40 39.18 27.84
CA ALA A 1170 6.22 38.71 28.56
C ALA A 1170 5.28 37.93 27.62
N SER A 1171 4.28 37.25 28.18
CA SER A 1171 3.20 36.58 27.42
C SER A 1171 3.69 35.58 26.36
N GLY A 1172 4.87 34.98 26.57
CA GLY A 1172 5.46 33.98 25.69
C GLY A 1172 6.39 34.53 24.59
N HIS A 1173 6.59 35.85 24.46
CA HIS A 1173 7.56 36.45 23.53
C HIS A 1173 8.66 37.17 24.32
N TYR A 1174 9.92 36.86 24.01
CA TYR A 1174 11.10 37.35 24.73
C TYR A 1174 12.21 37.76 23.76
N LEU A 1175 13.02 38.74 24.16
CA LEU A 1175 14.20 39.21 23.46
C LEU A 1175 15.39 39.19 24.42
N ALA A 1176 16.58 38.85 23.93
CA ALA A 1176 17.82 39.00 24.68
C ALA A 1176 18.89 39.71 23.84
N VAL A 1177 19.66 40.58 24.47
CA VAL A 1177 20.80 41.26 23.85
C VAL A 1177 22.05 40.41 24.04
N VAL A 1178 22.60 39.89 22.94
CA VAL A 1178 23.89 39.20 22.92
C VAL A 1178 24.97 40.25 22.64
N PRO A 1179 26.04 40.34 23.46
CA PRO A 1179 27.12 41.30 23.27
C PRO A 1179 27.95 40.97 22.01
N ASN A 1180 29.00 41.77 21.76
CA ASN A 1180 29.99 41.45 20.72
C ASN A 1180 30.53 40.02 20.94
N ALA A 1181 30.57 39.24 19.86
CA ALA A 1181 30.87 37.83 19.86
C ALA A 1181 31.93 37.50 18.80
N HIS A 1182 32.54 36.32 18.89
CA HIS A 1182 33.54 35.81 17.96
C HIS A 1182 33.26 34.33 17.67
N ASP A 1183 33.71 33.86 16.50
CA ASP A 1183 33.61 32.48 16.01
C ASP A 1183 32.20 31.87 16.01
N THR A 1184 31.74 31.35 17.16
CA THR A 1184 30.40 30.76 17.32
C THR A 1184 29.72 31.20 18.61
N VAL A 1185 28.38 31.23 18.59
CA VAL A 1185 27.57 31.42 19.79
C VAL A 1185 26.84 30.13 20.11
N SER A 1186 27.05 29.62 21.31
CA SER A 1186 26.24 28.54 21.90
C SER A 1186 25.19 29.17 22.81
N LEU A 1187 23.97 28.62 22.81
CA LEU A 1187 22.85 29.15 23.59
C LEU A 1187 22.37 28.15 24.64
N LYS A 1188 21.95 28.68 25.79
CA LYS A 1188 21.20 27.95 26.81
C LYS A 1188 19.97 28.76 27.21
N VAL A 1189 18.83 28.10 27.33
CA VAL A 1189 17.54 28.71 27.67
C VAL A 1189 16.85 27.87 28.73
N ALA A 1190 16.16 28.50 29.67
CA ALA A 1190 15.25 27.85 30.60
C ALA A 1190 13.92 28.62 30.64
N ALA A 1191 12.80 27.94 30.38
CA ALA A 1191 11.46 28.52 30.38
C ALA A 1191 10.52 27.73 31.31
N THR A 1192 9.61 28.43 31.98
CA THR A 1192 8.62 27.82 32.90
C THR A 1192 7.21 28.11 32.41
N GLY A 1193 6.45 27.06 32.14
CA GLY A 1193 5.07 27.10 31.66
C GLY A 1193 4.02 27.10 32.78
N PRO A 1194 2.73 26.92 32.43
CA PRO A 1194 1.65 26.74 33.39
C PRO A 1194 1.82 25.44 34.20
N ASN A 1195 1.18 25.36 35.36
CA ASN A 1195 1.13 24.15 36.20
C ASN A 1195 2.51 23.57 36.58
N GLY A 1196 3.57 24.39 36.56
CA GLY A 1196 4.92 23.99 36.94
C GLY A 1196 5.74 23.29 35.84
N THR A 1197 5.24 23.20 34.60
CA THR A 1197 6.02 22.62 33.50
C THR A 1197 7.28 23.44 33.22
N LYS A 1198 8.37 22.79 32.82
CA LYS A 1198 9.62 23.48 32.46
C LYS A 1198 10.24 22.87 31.22
N VAL A 1199 11.04 23.68 30.54
CA VAL A 1199 12.05 23.21 29.59
C VAL A 1199 13.37 23.92 29.85
N THR A 1200 14.47 23.15 29.89
CA THR A 1200 15.84 23.68 29.83
C THR A 1200 16.51 23.11 28.59
N GLN A 1201 16.98 23.97 27.71
CA GLN A 1201 17.59 23.58 26.44
C GLN A 1201 18.95 24.24 26.26
N THR A 1202 19.93 23.46 25.83
CA THR A 1202 21.29 23.90 25.49
C THR A 1202 21.61 23.46 24.07
N VAL A 1203 22.10 24.37 23.24
CA VAL A 1203 22.54 24.10 21.86
C VAL A 1203 23.96 24.65 21.69
N ILE A 1204 24.88 23.76 21.38
CA ILE A 1204 26.28 24.07 21.07
C ILE A 1204 26.41 24.44 19.60
N ARG A 1205 27.25 25.43 19.28
CA ARG A 1205 27.35 26.06 17.95
C ARG A 1205 25.96 26.44 17.42
N ALA A 1206 25.15 27.11 18.25
CA ALA A 1206 23.77 27.46 17.92
C ALA A 1206 23.65 28.36 16.68
N TYR A 1207 24.64 29.24 16.45
CA TYR A 1207 24.88 29.99 15.21
C TYR A 1207 26.31 30.54 15.18
N GLY A 1208 26.74 31.07 14.03
CA GLY A 1208 28.09 31.58 13.81
C GLY A 1208 28.22 33.10 13.81
N VAL A 1209 29.46 33.57 13.71
CA VAL A 1209 29.82 34.99 13.62
C VAL A 1209 30.65 35.27 12.36
N LYS A 1210 30.55 36.50 11.82
CA LYS A 1210 31.36 37.07 10.73
C LYS A 1210 32.43 38.03 11.25
#